data_AF-A0A8K0ESF4-F1
#
_entry.id   AF-A0A8K0ESF4-F1
#
_cell.length_a   1.000
_cell.length_b   1.000
_cell.length_c   1.000
_cell.angle_alpha   90.00
_cell.angle_beta   90.00
_cell.angle_gamma   90.00
#
_symmetry.space_group_name_H-M   'P 1'
#
loop_
_entity.id
_entity.type
_entity.pdbx_description
1 polymer ?
#
loop_
_entity_poly.entity_id
_entity_poly.type
_entity_poly.pdbx_seq_one_letter_code
_entity_poly.pdbx_strand_id
1 'polypeptide(L)'
;MANLMDQYESHQYRGSGRTQRQSKDAIPEPISTGFISARLEDEVPIFNKQKIQFKPRDPITHLKVSNNMLVLAMSSNLLLRIDLENKENTDEVEISHSLDNRPTRLHLDPLGRHLLISMSNQETLYLSRNSKKPKPLVKLKGYVIESVGWNNYNTSDMSTGPILFGTSRGLIFEGEIVSEDESKFFAGAADKYFKQVFSLGKENPSPVNSLHFDRMPHNSQSEQKYFIMATTPGRLYQFIGTIPVTSDPPIFQPVFANYEDSPARFLELPGNFGYSNLQYYHPKGIKSAPEQFAWMTGPGVYFGNFDLSPQQTQDVTSESKLIAYPSDNNTSQNPLSIVLTEFHILLVFPDCVKAICHLNEQLIFEDFHRTGTFGKLLGMSKDPIKGSIWSFSDQAVFKYKVVRESRDVWQMYLDRGEYDLALAYCKDNPANRDKVLTKHAEHFFREKQYDKSAMLYAQTQNSFEEVALKFIQRDQQKALQTFLWKKLNGLKPADKTQTTMLVTWLIELYLNRLGALKEQGLQNDGKYYTLRDEFRKFLAHQRVKDCLSFNKNTAYDLIASHGNIEDLVFFAMLMHDYERVISHHIQHDDYKAALDVLTNKQGDTELYYKFSPVLMQYIPKQTVDSWIAKGRKLDPQRLIPALVNYDHTHDSKASSEAIRYLEFCVHDLSVQDTAIHNYLLSLYAKLQPEQLIKYLRIQGQNPDSVPYDLKYALRLCAEHSHKEACVHIYRTMGLYEEAVELALQVDVNLAKVNADLPEDDEELRKKLWLRIARHVVEEEKDIKKAMEFLHECDLLKIEDVLPFFPDFVTIDHFKDAICMSLQEYNQHIEALKEEMQDATESAKSIRSDIQEMRNKYSVVKAQGKCSSCRYPLLTRGFYLFPCQHVFHSDCLVTEVTPNMTSVRRNKVDNLLRDINSAPATPQAAAATDASAATTAMSKGEQQKSELDDMIASECPYCGEMMIMSIDKPFIEPKEFDEVIQSWQ
;
A
#
# COMPACT_ATOMS: atom_id res chain seq x y z
N MET A 1 16.70 14.74 11.83
CA MET A 1 18.00 14.49 12.49
C MET A 1 18.50 15.83 13.02
N ALA A 2 18.33 16.07 14.32
CA ALA A 2 18.84 17.28 14.97
C ALA A 2 20.36 17.13 15.13
N ASN A 3 21.10 18.14 14.68
CA ASN A 3 22.56 18.10 14.65
C ASN A 3 23.07 18.12 16.11
N LEU A 4 24.00 17.21 16.45
CA LEU A 4 24.57 17.05 17.79
C LEU A 4 25.17 18.37 18.35
N MET A 5 25.49 19.30 17.45
CA MET A 5 26.00 20.64 17.73
C MET A 5 24.96 21.59 18.34
N ASP A 6 23.69 21.51 17.93
CA ASP A 6 22.60 22.32 18.50
C ASP A 6 22.31 21.92 19.96
N GLN A 7 22.48 20.63 20.28
CA GLN A 7 22.38 20.16 21.67
C GLN A 7 23.56 20.66 22.51
N TYR A 8 24.77 20.71 21.95
CA TYR A 8 25.96 21.22 22.65
C TYR A 8 25.86 22.72 22.98
N GLU A 9 25.33 23.54 22.07
CA GLU A 9 25.09 24.97 22.34
C GLU A 9 24.04 25.19 23.43
N SER A 10 22.99 24.36 23.48
CA SER A 10 21.95 24.46 24.51
C SER A 10 22.44 24.12 25.94
N HIS A 11 23.46 23.27 26.06
CA HIS A 11 24.02 22.87 27.36
C HIS A 11 24.93 23.92 28.00
N GLN A 12 25.59 24.80 27.22
CA GLN A 12 26.48 25.83 27.76
C GLN A 12 25.75 26.98 28.50
N TYR A 13 24.44 27.12 28.34
CA TYR A 13 23.65 28.21 28.93
C TYR A 13 22.92 27.86 30.24
N ARG A 14 22.97 26.60 30.71
CA ARG A 14 22.32 26.16 31.97
C ARG A 14 23.03 26.63 33.26
N GLY A 15 24.10 27.44 33.17
CA GLY A 15 25.00 27.75 34.28
C GLY A 15 24.74 29.03 35.09
N SER A 16 23.82 29.92 34.69
CA SER A 16 23.67 31.20 35.40
C SER A 16 22.27 31.77 35.39
N GLY A 17 21.58 31.72 36.53
CA GLY A 17 20.35 32.47 36.80
C GLY A 17 19.23 31.63 37.42
N ARG A 18 19.38 31.22 38.69
CA ARG A 18 18.31 30.56 39.44
C ARG A 18 17.98 31.39 40.68
N THR A 19 16.85 32.09 40.66
CA THR A 19 16.03 32.48 41.82
C THR A 19 14.62 32.77 41.31
N GLN A 20 13.75 31.75 41.31
CA GLN A 20 12.30 31.95 41.23
C GLN A 20 11.68 31.46 42.54
N ARG A 21 10.89 32.34 43.15
CA ARG A 21 10.00 32.05 44.28
C ARG A 21 8.91 31.09 43.81
N GLN A 22 8.75 29.98 44.52
CA GLN A 22 7.63 29.04 44.37
C GLN A 22 6.34 29.67 44.93
N SER A 23 5.29 29.74 44.12
CA SER A 23 3.91 29.78 44.62
C SER A 23 3.35 28.35 44.69
N LYS A 24 2.75 28.04 45.83
CA LYS A 24 2.07 26.79 46.14
C LYS A 24 0.66 26.82 45.58
N ASP A 25 0.24 25.71 44.97
CA ASP A 25 -0.97 24.93 45.30
C ASP A 25 -1.36 24.06 44.10
N ALA A 26 -0.93 22.80 44.12
CA ALA A 26 -1.46 21.74 43.27
C ALA A 26 -2.04 20.65 44.19
N ILE A 27 -3.35 20.47 44.12
CA ILE A 27 -4.09 19.41 44.80
C ILE A 27 -3.84 18.10 44.03
N PRO A 28 -3.49 16.97 44.69
CA PRO A 28 -3.22 15.72 43.99
C PRO A 28 -4.53 14.94 43.76
N GLU A 29 -4.84 14.62 42.51
CA GLU A 29 -5.87 13.64 42.16
C GLU A 29 -5.30 12.20 42.11
N PRO A 30 -6.07 11.17 42.49
CA PRO A 30 -5.57 9.83 42.69
C PRO A 30 -5.41 9.04 41.37
N ILE A 31 -4.39 8.21 41.38
CA ILE A 31 -3.89 7.38 40.29
C ILE A 31 -4.84 6.20 40.06
N SER A 32 -5.39 6.08 38.85
CA SER A 32 -5.98 4.84 38.34
C SER A 32 -5.92 4.84 36.82
N THR A 33 -4.79 4.37 36.28
CA THR A 33 -4.61 3.52 35.09
C THR A 33 -3.20 3.75 34.55
N GLY A 34 -2.47 2.66 34.32
CA GLY A 34 -1.07 2.69 33.92
C GLY A 34 -0.89 3.23 32.51
N PHE A 35 -0.54 4.51 32.41
CA PHE A 35 0.24 5.05 31.30
C PHE A 35 1.29 6.00 31.88
N ILE A 36 2.54 5.73 31.50
CA ILE A 36 3.70 6.54 31.84
C ILE A 36 3.42 7.97 31.39
N SER A 37 3.31 8.88 32.35
CA SER A 37 3.40 10.32 32.11
C SER A 37 4.75 10.59 31.43
N ALA A 38 4.76 10.59 30.09
CA ALA A 38 5.88 11.06 29.32
C ALA A 38 6.22 12.45 29.87
N ARG A 39 7.43 12.55 30.42
CA ARG A 39 7.98 13.72 31.11
C ARG A 39 7.48 15.01 30.45
N LEU A 40 6.86 15.89 31.24
CA LEU A 40 6.68 17.30 30.87
C LEU A 40 8.00 17.76 30.25
N GLU A 41 7.98 18.06 28.95
CA GLU A 41 9.16 18.57 28.25
C GLU A 41 9.72 19.73 29.08
N ASP A 42 11.03 19.72 29.37
CA ASP A 42 11.73 20.80 30.07
C ASP A 42 11.23 22.14 29.51
N GLU A 43 10.61 22.98 30.35
CA GLU A 43 9.98 24.22 29.88
C GLU A 43 11.07 25.22 29.43
N VAL A 44 11.47 25.12 28.17
CA VAL A 44 12.35 26.12 27.55
C VAL A 44 11.57 27.43 27.47
N PRO A 45 12.13 28.56 27.95
CA PRO A 45 11.47 29.85 27.83
C PRO A 45 11.26 30.23 26.36
N ILE A 46 10.11 30.85 26.05
CA ILE A 46 9.73 31.24 24.67
C ILE A 46 10.78 32.16 24.04
N PHE A 47 11.37 33.05 24.84
CA PHE A 47 12.45 33.93 24.43
C PHE A 47 13.75 33.51 25.11
N ASN A 48 14.75 33.15 24.31
CA ASN A 48 16.09 32.87 24.81
C ASN A 48 17.10 33.91 24.30
N LYS A 49 17.82 34.54 25.22
CA LYS A 49 18.82 35.56 24.93
C LYS A 49 20.18 34.93 24.69
N GLN A 50 20.70 35.11 23.48
CA GLN A 50 22.04 34.71 23.10
C GLN A 50 22.92 35.95 22.94
N LYS A 51 24.01 36.01 23.71
CA LYS A 51 25.03 37.05 23.50
C LYS A 51 25.89 36.66 22.30
N ILE A 52 26.08 37.61 21.40
CA ILE A 52 27.02 37.42 20.29
C ILE A 52 28.41 37.82 20.77
N GLN A 53 29.39 36.97 20.50
CA GLN A 53 30.80 37.25 20.78
C GLN A 53 31.32 38.28 19.77
N PHE A 54 30.88 39.52 19.92
CA PHE A 54 31.30 40.66 19.14
C PHE A 54 31.62 41.79 20.13
N LYS A 55 32.88 42.24 20.14
CA LYS A 55 33.34 43.38 20.93
C LYS A 55 33.61 44.54 19.96
N PRO A 56 32.71 45.53 19.86
CA PRO A 56 32.96 46.69 19.03
C PRO A 56 34.14 47.49 19.59
N ARG A 57 34.89 48.17 18.71
CA ARG A 57 36.03 49.03 19.12
C ARG A 57 35.56 50.31 19.81
N ASP A 58 34.41 50.83 19.36
CA ASP A 58 33.77 52.05 19.83
C ASP A 58 32.31 51.79 20.24
N PRO A 59 31.70 52.64 21.08
CA PRO A 59 30.31 52.43 21.49
C PRO A 59 29.35 52.50 20.31
N ILE A 60 28.41 51.55 20.29
CA ILE A 60 27.36 51.42 19.28
C ILE A 60 26.34 52.54 19.47
N THR A 61 25.95 53.20 18.37
CA THR A 61 24.89 54.22 18.39
C THR A 61 23.59 53.69 17.84
N HIS A 62 23.64 52.97 16.70
CA HIS A 62 22.46 52.46 16.00
C HIS A 62 22.74 51.08 15.42
N LEU A 63 21.74 50.21 15.44
CA LEU A 63 21.79 48.91 14.80
C LEU A 63 20.46 48.61 14.10
N LYS A 64 20.56 48.13 12.86
CA LYS A 64 19.43 47.67 12.05
C LYS A 64 19.77 46.33 11.41
N VAL A 65 18.78 45.45 11.35
CA VAL A 65 18.92 44.12 10.74
C VAL A 65 17.77 43.92 9.76
N SER A 66 18.10 43.62 8.51
CA SER A 66 17.15 43.26 7.47
C SER A 66 17.76 42.18 6.58
N ASN A 67 17.03 41.09 6.32
CA ASN A 67 17.46 40.03 5.39
C ASN A 67 18.87 39.49 5.69
N ASN A 68 19.16 39.14 6.95
CA ASN A 68 20.50 38.81 7.48
C ASN A 68 21.58 39.89 7.38
N MET A 69 21.32 41.05 6.80
CA MET A 69 22.30 42.12 6.76
C MET A 69 22.20 42.90 8.07
N LEU A 70 23.22 42.78 8.90
CA LEU A 70 23.36 43.54 10.13
C LEU A 70 24.18 44.80 9.84
N VAL A 71 23.57 45.95 10.04
CA VAL A 71 24.20 47.27 9.91
C VAL A 71 24.34 47.89 11.28
N LEU A 72 25.56 48.21 11.67
CA LEU A 72 25.91 48.79 12.95
C LEU A 72 26.68 50.09 12.75
N ALA A 73 26.19 51.19 13.32
CA ALA A 73 26.92 52.45 13.37
C ALA A 73 27.56 52.65 14.75
N MET A 74 28.80 53.11 14.75
CA MET A 74 29.56 53.44 15.96
C MET A 74 29.71 54.95 16.14
N SER A 75 30.05 55.36 17.36
CA SER A 75 30.33 56.77 17.69
C SER A 75 31.51 57.39 16.95
N SER A 76 32.43 56.58 16.40
CA SER A 76 33.54 56.99 15.54
C SER A 76 33.15 57.28 14.09
N ASN A 77 31.85 57.31 13.78
CA ASN A 77 31.31 57.44 12.41
C ASN A 77 31.72 56.30 11.47
N LEU A 78 32.12 55.16 12.03
CA LEU A 78 32.32 53.92 11.30
C LEU A 78 31.01 53.15 11.22
N LEU A 79 30.68 52.67 10.02
CA LEU A 79 29.55 51.79 9.76
C LEU A 79 30.05 50.39 9.42
N LEU A 80 29.61 49.39 10.17
CA LEU A 80 29.87 47.99 9.89
C LEU A 80 28.67 47.35 9.23
N ARG A 81 28.91 46.68 8.10
CA ARG A 81 27.97 45.79 7.45
C ARG A 81 28.45 44.36 7.62
N ILE A 82 27.62 43.54 8.22
CA ILE A 82 27.90 42.13 8.49
C ILE A 82 26.80 41.32 7.83
N ASP A 83 27.15 40.55 6.81
CA ASP A 83 26.26 39.51 6.30
C ASP A 83 26.31 38.34 7.28
N LEU A 84 25.19 38.06 7.95
CA LEU A 84 25.15 37.02 8.99
C LEU A 84 25.31 35.60 8.43
N GLU A 85 25.16 35.41 7.12
CA GLU A 85 25.45 34.13 6.45
C GLU A 85 26.96 33.94 6.21
N ASN A 86 27.68 35.03 5.92
CA ASN A 86 29.13 35.05 5.71
C ASN A 86 29.82 35.97 6.71
N LYS A 87 29.96 35.51 7.96
CA LYS A 87 30.50 36.29 9.08
C LYS A 87 31.94 36.80 8.90
N GLU A 88 32.70 36.23 7.95
CA GLU A 88 34.10 36.59 7.69
C GLU A 88 34.27 37.84 6.81
N ASN A 89 33.24 38.20 6.03
CA ASN A 89 33.25 39.39 5.17
C ASN A 89 32.54 40.55 5.87
N THR A 90 33.22 41.19 6.82
CA THR A 90 32.77 42.44 7.42
C THR A 90 33.20 43.62 6.56
N ASP A 91 32.26 44.36 6.00
CA ASP A 91 32.54 45.60 5.27
C ASP A 91 32.50 46.78 6.24
N GLU A 92 33.64 47.44 6.42
CA GLU A 92 33.76 48.69 7.17
C GLU A 92 33.64 49.88 6.22
N VAL A 93 32.69 50.79 6.47
CA VAL A 93 32.45 51.99 5.67
C VAL A 93 32.54 53.21 6.57
N GLU A 94 33.44 54.15 6.23
CA GLU A 94 33.56 55.43 6.92
C GLU A 94 32.50 56.41 6.42
N ILE A 95 31.69 56.94 7.34
CA ILE A 95 30.58 57.86 7.02
C ILE A 95 31.08 59.30 6.85
N SER A 96 31.96 59.76 7.75
CA SER A 96 32.52 61.12 7.72
C SER A 96 33.82 61.20 8.53
N HIS A 97 34.77 62.02 8.07
CA HIS A 97 36.02 62.31 8.78
C HIS A 97 35.85 63.29 9.97
N SER A 98 34.69 63.95 10.10
CA SER A 98 34.43 64.91 11.19
C SER A 98 33.65 64.25 12.34
N LEU A 99 34.22 64.29 13.55
CA LEU A 99 33.64 63.71 14.77
C LEU A 99 32.38 64.45 15.29
N ASP A 100 32.14 65.68 14.81
CA ASP A 100 30.95 66.46 15.17
C ASP A 100 29.69 66.00 14.42
N ASN A 101 29.87 65.32 13.29
CA ASN A 101 28.76 64.85 12.45
C ASN A 101 28.38 63.43 12.86
N ARG A 102 27.38 63.27 13.72
CA ARG A 102 26.93 61.95 14.19
C ARG A 102 25.67 61.48 13.46
N PRO A 103 25.52 60.17 13.20
CA PRO A 103 24.29 59.63 12.65
C PRO A 103 23.14 59.73 13.65
N THR A 104 22.04 60.32 13.22
CA THR A 104 20.79 60.47 13.99
C THR A 104 19.87 59.27 13.81
N ARG A 105 19.73 58.76 12.58
CA ARG A 105 18.89 57.61 12.22
C ARG A 105 19.54 56.77 11.11
N LEU A 106 19.29 55.47 11.17
CA LEU A 106 19.59 54.51 10.11
C LEU A 106 18.28 53.93 9.57
N HIS A 107 18.07 54.05 8.26
CA HIS A 107 16.94 53.44 7.56
C HIS A 107 17.47 52.41 6.58
N LEU A 108 17.26 51.14 6.89
CA LEU A 108 17.61 50.01 6.04
C LEU A 108 16.35 49.49 5.36
N ASP A 109 16.44 49.29 4.05
CA ASP A 109 15.41 48.63 3.25
C ASP A 109 15.12 47.22 3.78
N PRO A 110 13.85 46.76 3.83
CA PRO A 110 13.46 45.38 4.12
C PRO A 110 14.31 44.27 3.48
N LEU A 111 14.79 44.47 2.25
CA LEU A 111 15.63 43.50 1.54
C LEU A 111 17.13 43.61 1.86
N GLY A 112 17.53 44.61 2.64
CA GLY A 112 18.92 44.89 3.03
C GLY A 112 19.78 45.48 1.91
N ARG A 113 19.17 46.04 0.86
CA ARG A 113 19.87 46.51 -0.36
C ARG A 113 20.25 47.99 -0.31
N HIS A 114 19.36 48.81 0.24
CA HIS A 114 19.49 50.25 0.29
C HIS A 114 19.56 50.72 1.74
N LEU A 115 20.54 51.57 2.05
CA LEU A 115 20.72 52.16 3.37
C LEU A 115 20.72 53.69 3.24
N LEU A 116 19.92 54.34 4.08
CA LEU A 116 19.92 55.80 4.26
C LEU A 116 20.39 56.12 5.67
N ILE A 117 21.30 57.09 5.76
CA ILE A 117 21.90 57.55 7.00
C ILE A 117 21.59 59.03 7.12
N SER A 118 20.85 59.41 8.16
CA SER A 118 20.53 60.81 8.43
C SER A 118 21.53 61.36 9.45
N MET A 119 22.21 62.45 9.11
CA MET A 119 23.28 63.03 9.92
C MET A 119 22.77 64.24 10.72
N SER A 120 23.44 64.57 11.84
CA SER A 120 23.11 65.72 12.68
C SER A 120 23.22 67.07 11.96
N ASN A 121 24.05 67.16 10.92
CA ASN A 121 24.24 68.34 10.07
C ASN A 121 23.14 68.53 9.02
N GLN A 122 22.02 67.81 9.11
CA GLN A 122 20.89 67.85 8.16
C GLN A 122 21.26 67.38 6.75
N GLU A 123 22.29 66.54 6.63
CA GLU A 123 22.62 65.82 5.40
C GLU A 123 22.13 64.38 5.48
N THR A 124 21.67 63.85 4.35
CA THR A 124 21.30 62.44 4.21
C THR A 124 22.27 61.77 3.25
N LEU A 125 22.88 60.69 3.72
CA LEU A 125 23.82 59.88 2.97
C LEU A 125 23.13 58.59 2.53
N TYR A 126 23.33 58.22 1.27
CA TYR A 126 22.83 57.00 0.68
C TYR A 126 23.97 56.01 0.43
N LEU A 127 23.73 54.75 0.76
CA LEU A 127 24.69 53.68 0.59
C LEU A 127 23.99 52.42 0.06
N SER A 128 24.31 52.04 -1.16
CA SER A 128 23.85 50.78 -1.78
C SER A 128 24.65 49.58 -1.24
N ARG A 129 24.12 48.36 -1.36
CA ARG A 129 24.78 47.11 -0.92
C ARG A 129 26.16 46.94 -1.57
N ASN A 130 26.29 47.28 -2.85
CA ASN A 130 27.51 47.07 -3.62
C ASN A 130 28.51 48.24 -3.51
N SER A 131 28.09 49.41 -3.02
CA SER A 131 28.95 50.59 -2.92
C SER A 131 29.65 50.67 -1.57
N LYS A 132 30.95 50.97 -1.58
CA LYS A 132 31.76 51.19 -0.36
C LYS A 132 31.87 52.65 0.08
N LYS A 133 31.42 53.60 -0.75
CA LYS A 133 31.43 55.03 -0.44
C LYS A 133 30.02 55.59 -0.30
N PRO A 134 29.69 56.30 0.80
CA PRO A 134 28.39 56.95 0.95
C PRO A 134 28.27 58.13 -0.02
N LYS A 135 27.14 58.21 -0.72
CA LYS A 135 26.82 59.31 -1.64
C LYS A 135 25.88 60.30 -0.94
N PRO A 136 26.20 61.61 -0.86
CA PRO A 136 25.30 62.60 -0.30
C PRO A 136 24.13 62.90 -1.24
N LEU A 137 22.92 62.98 -0.69
CA LEU A 137 21.71 63.33 -1.44
C LEU A 137 21.52 64.85 -1.42
N VAL A 138 21.87 65.51 -2.52
CA VAL A 138 21.93 66.98 -2.62
C VAL A 138 20.53 67.61 -2.53
N LYS A 139 19.49 66.95 -3.05
CA LYS A 139 18.11 67.46 -3.01
C LYS A 139 17.48 67.41 -1.62
N LEU A 140 18.04 66.58 -0.73
CA LEU A 140 17.58 66.35 0.64
C LEU A 140 18.32 67.20 1.69
N LYS A 141 19.28 68.04 1.27
CA LYS A 141 20.09 68.85 2.17
C LYS A 141 19.24 69.92 2.88
N GLY A 142 19.32 69.97 4.21
CA GLY A 142 18.57 70.90 5.05
C GLY A 142 17.29 70.30 5.67
N TYR A 143 17.01 69.03 5.41
CA TYR A 143 15.93 68.27 6.05
C TYR A 143 16.51 67.08 6.82
N VAL A 144 16.10 66.93 8.09
CA VAL A 144 16.40 65.72 8.86
C VAL A 144 15.27 64.72 8.62
N ILE A 145 15.60 63.57 8.04
CA ILE A 145 14.66 62.47 7.85
C ILE A 145 14.55 61.69 9.17
N GLU A 146 13.33 61.51 9.66
CA GLU A 146 13.02 60.73 10.87
C GLU A 146 12.40 59.37 10.54
N SER A 147 11.69 59.25 9.42
CA SER A 147 11.07 58.01 8.98
C SER A 147 11.10 57.86 7.46
N VAL A 148 11.14 56.60 7.01
CA VAL A 148 11.10 56.23 5.61
C VAL A 148 10.07 55.11 5.44
N GLY A 149 9.10 55.34 4.56
CA GLY A 149 8.19 54.31 4.06
C GLY A 149 8.82 53.65 2.84
N TRP A 150 9.31 52.42 3.00
CA TRP A 150 9.90 51.64 1.91
C TRP A 150 8.83 50.96 1.05
N ASN A 151 9.12 50.78 -0.24
CA ASN A 151 8.28 50.00 -1.13
C ASN A 151 8.60 48.50 -0.99
N ASN A 152 7.77 47.78 -0.24
CA ASN A 152 7.94 46.35 0.02
C ASN A 152 7.84 45.45 -1.23
N TYR A 153 7.28 45.97 -2.35
CA TYR A 153 7.11 45.24 -3.60
C TYR A 153 8.28 45.39 -4.57
N ASN A 154 9.26 46.23 -4.25
CA ASN A 154 10.39 46.47 -5.13
C ASN A 154 11.31 45.23 -5.19
N THR A 155 11.68 44.82 -6.41
CA THR A 155 12.58 43.71 -6.67
C THR A 155 13.89 44.14 -7.30
N SER A 156 14.04 45.42 -7.68
CA SER A 156 15.26 45.96 -8.26
C SER A 156 16.36 46.09 -7.20
N ASP A 157 17.60 45.86 -7.62
CA ASP A 157 18.80 46.16 -6.81
C ASP A 157 19.30 47.58 -7.06
N MET A 158 18.89 48.20 -8.17
CA MET A 158 19.43 49.47 -8.66
C MET A 158 18.54 50.66 -8.34
N SER A 159 17.22 50.49 -8.23
CA SER A 159 16.31 51.58 -7.82
C SER A 159 15.57 51.18 -6.57
N THR A 160 15.30 52.14 -5.68
CA THR A 160 14.44 51.97 -4.51
C THR A 160 12.95 51.88 -4.86
N GLY A 161 12.59 52.25 -6.10
CA GLY A 161 11.20 52.59 -6.44
C GLY A 161 10.72 53.84 -5.69
N PRO A 162 9.43 54.19 -5.80
CA PRO A 162 8.86 55.32 -5.06
C PRO A 162 8.84 55.03 -3.57
N ILE A 163 9.51 55.87 -2.79
CA ILE A 163 9.54 55.80 -1.32
C ILE A 163 9.07 57.13 -0.73
N LEU A 164 8.53 57.06 0.48
CA LEU A 164 8.07 58.23 1.21
C LEU A 164 9.05 58.59 2.33
N PHE A 165 9.33 59.87 2.49
CA PHE A 165 10.21 60.40 3.53
C PHE A 165 9.42 61.28 4.48
N GLY A 166 9.50 60.99 5.78
CA GLY A 166 8.99 61.83 6.84
C GLY A 166 10.11 62.66 7.47
N THR A 167 9.92 63.98 7.56
CA THR A 167 10.91 64.90 8.13
C THR A 167 10.59 65.30 9.57
N SER A 168 11.60 65.83 10.27
CA SER A 168 11.45 66.40 11.62
C SER A 168 10.51 67.61 11.69
N ARG A 169 10.24 68.28 10.56
CA ARG A 169 9.33 69.42 10.46
C ARG A 169 7.87 69.05 10.15
N GLY A 170 7.54 67.75 10.07
CA GLY A 170 6.20 67.28 9.74
C GLY A 170 5.90 67.19 8.23
N LEU A 171 6.90 67.38 7.37
CA LEU A 171 6.70 67.29 5.92
C LEU A 171 6.89 65.84 5.42
N ILE A 172 6.02 65.41 4.51
CA ILE A 172 6.11 64.15 3.78
C ILE A 172 6.55 64.44 2.34
N PHE A 173 7.62 63.78 1.91
CA PHE A 173 8.14 63.84 0.55
C PHE A 173 8.05 62.48 -0.13
N GLU A 174 7.89 62.48 -1.44
CA GLU A 174 8.04 61.31 -2.30
C GLU A 174 9.33 61.45 -3.11
N GLY A 175 10.09 60.35 -3.21
CA GLY A 175 11.25 60.30 -4.07
C GLY A 175 11.60 58.90 -4.52
N GLU A 176 12.45 58.82 -5.55
CA GLU A 176 13.03 57.59 -6.06
C GLU A 176 14.54 57.77 -6.16
N ILE A 177 15.29 56.85 -5.55
CA ILE A 177 16.76 56.85 -5.53
C ILE A 177 17.26 55.74 -6.45
N VAL A 178 18.21 56.07 -7.33
CA VAL A 178 18.83 55.12 -8.24
C VAL A 178 20.33 55.01 -7.94
N SER A 179 20.77 53.78 -7.71
CA SER A 179 22.17 53.37 -7.62
C SER A 179 22.73 53.16 -9.02
N GLU A 180 23.53 54.10 -9.51
CA GLU A 180 24.35 53.87 -10.72
C GLU A 180 25.72 53.26 -10.35
N ASP A 181 26.15 52.27 -11.15
CA ASP A 181 27.47 51.63 -11.08
C ASP A 181 28.60 52.64 -11.29
N GLU A 182 29.67 52.50 -10.50
CA GLU A 182 30.86 53.37 -10.52
C GLU A 182 31.65 53.33 -11.85
N SER A 183 31.27 52.51 -12.82
CA SER A 183 31.97 52.33 -14.11
C SER A 183 31.73 53.45 -15.13
N LYS A 184 30.82 54.39 -14.87
CA LYS A 184 30.51 55.51 -15.78
C LYS A 184 31.05 56.84 -15.22
N PHE A 185 31.97 57.46 -15.96
CA PHE A 185 32.67 58.72 -15.60
C PHE A 185 31.77 59.97 -15.48
N PHE A 186 30.48 59.89 -15.85
CA PHE A 186 29.49 60.96 -15.65
C PHE A 186 28.42 60.47 -14.66
N ALA A 187 28.73 60.50 -13.36
CA ALA A 187 27.77 60.15 -12.33
C ALA A 187 26.71 61.26 -12.20
N GLY A 188 25.46 60.95 -12.58
CA GLY A 188 24.32 61.80 -12.28
C GLY A 188 24.05 61.83 -10.77
N ALA A 189 23.29 62.82 -10.30
CA ALA A 189 22.81 62.84 -8.91
C ALA A 189 22.00 61.57 -8.62
N ALA A 190 22.24 60.91 -7.49
CA ALA A 190 21.56 59.66 -7.10
C ALA A 190 20.02 59.81 -6.95
N ASP A 191 19.53 61.05 -6.85
CA ASP A 191 18.12 61.41 -6.72
C ASP A 191 17.46 61.60 -8.10
N LYS A 192 16.65 60.64 -8.54
CA LYS A 192 15.87 60.76 -9.80
C LYS A 192 14.85 61.89 -9.67
N TYR A 193 14.06 61.90 -8.59
CA TYR A 193 13.18 63.02 -8.21
C TYR A 193 12.92 63.04 -6.71
N PHE A 194 12.54 64.22 -6.21
CA PHE A 194 12.17 64.46 -4.82
C PHE A 194 11.12 65.58 -4.79
N LYS A 195 9.90 65.30 -4.33
CA LYS A 195 8.78 66.26 -4.34
C LYS A 195 8.00 66.19 -3.03
N GLN A 196 7.62 67.36 -2.51
CA GLN A 196 6.78 67.44 -1.32
C GLN A 196 5.35 67.06 -1.69
N VAL A 197 4.76 66.15 -0.89
CA VAL A 197 3.42 65.62 -1.17
C VAL A 197 2.41 66.03 -0.09
N PHE A 198 2.83 66.14 1.18
CA PHE A 198 1.92 66.51 2.25
C PHE A 198 2.64 67.19 3.43
N SER A 199 1.90 67.96 4.23
CA SER A 199 2.40 68.62 5.45
C SER A 199 1.49 68.30 6.63
N LEU A 200 2.02 67.54 7.59
CA LEU A 200 1.35 67.20 8.84
C LEU A 200 1.53 68.34 9.85
N GLY A 201 0.43 68.76 10.49
CA GLY A 201 0.49 69.74 11.58
C GLY A 201 0.81 71.16 11.10
N LYS A 202 -0.03 71.75 10.24
CA LYS A 202 0.11 73.14 9.75
C LYS A 202 0.25 74.19 10.88
N GLU A 203 -0.27 73.90 12.08
CA GLU A 203 -0.24 74.80 13.25
C GLU A 203 0.92 74.52 14.23
N ASN A 204 1.43 73.30 14.30
CA ASN A 204 2.55 72.91 15.16
C ASN A 204 3.43 71.87 14.45
N PRO A 205 4.68 72.21 14.08
CA PRO A 205 5.58 71.29 13.40
C PRO A 205 5.98 70.15 14.35
N SER A 206 5.40 68.97 14.14
CA SER A 206 5.74 67.74 14.85
C SER A 206 6.50 66.78 13.94
N PRO A 207 7.53 66.06 14.43
CA PRO A 207 8.27 65.11 13.61
C PRO A 207 7.38 63.94 13.16
N VAL A 208 7.65 63.42 11.96
CA VAL A 208 7.02 62.19 11.47
C VAL A 208 7.87 61.00 11.90
N ASN A 209 7.47 60.34 12.98
CA ASN A 209 8.24 59.28 13.64
C ASN A 209 8.18 57.93 12.93
N SER A 210 7.06 57.61 12.30
CA SER A 210 6.91 56.41 11.49
C SER A 210 6.05 56.67 10.28
N LEU A 211 6.42 56.11 9.14
CA LEU A 211 5.69 56.22 7.89
C LEU A 211 5.69 54.85 7.21
N HIS A 212 4.51 54.41 6.78
CA HIS A 212 4.34 53.14 6.09
C HIS A 212 3.22 53.25 5.08
N PHE A 213 3.37 52.57 3.96
CA PHE A 213 2.31 52.41 2.98
C PHE A 213 2.27 50.97 2.50
N ASP A 214 1.07 50.46 2.22
CA ASP A 214 0.88 49.14 1.62
C ASP A 214 -0.37 49.12 0.71
N ARG A 215 -0.46 48.09 -0.14
CA ARG A 215 -1.54 47.85 -1.09
C ARG A 215 -2.67 47.09 -0.40
N MET A 216 -3.89 47.60 -0.57
CA MET A 216 -5.10 46.87 -0.22
C MET A 216 -5.51 45.94 -1.37
N PRO A 217 -6.01 44.73 -1.07
CA PRO A 217 -6.60 43.87 -2.09
C PRO A 217 -7.82 44.57 -2.71
N HIS A 218 -7.75 44.89 -4.01
CA HIS A 218 -8.82 45.55 -4.74
C HIS A 218 -9.13 44.76 -6.02
N ASN A 219 -10.42 44.67 -6.38
CA ASN A 219 -10.89 43.80 -7.46
C ASN A 219 -10.67 44.38 -8.87
N SER A 220 -10.25 45.63 -8.99
CA SER A 220 -10.05 46.33 -10.27
C SER A 220 -8.59 46.20 -10.75
N GLN A 221 -8.39 45.77 -12.00
CA GLN A 221 -7.05 45.66 -12.60
C GLN A 221 -6.43 47.02 -12.99
N SER A 222 -7.24 48.08 -13.10
CA SER A 222 -6.83 49.43 -13.53
C SER A 222 -6.47 50.38 -12.38
N GLU A 223 -6.92 50.09 -11.16
CA GLU A 223 -6.79 50.96 -10.00
C GLU A 223 -6.29 50.16 -8.80
N GLN A 224 -5.22 50.63 -8.17
CA GLN A 224 -4.67 50.04 -6.95
C GLN A 224 -5.02 50.93 -5.77
N LYS A 225 -5.61 50.33 -4.74
CA LYS A 225 -5.92 51.04 -3.50
C LYS A 225 -4.74 50.94 -2.55
N TYR A 226 -4.26 52.07 -2.05
CA TYR A 226 -3.19 52.17 -1.09
C TYR A 226 -3.72 52.74 0.22
N PHE A 227 -3.14 52.29 1.33
CA PHE A 227 -3.25 52.98 2.60
C PHE A 227 -1.87 53.42 3.06
N ILE A 228 -1.81 54.60 3.67
CA ILE A 228 -0.62 55.20 4.23
C ILE A 228 -0.91 55.51 5.69
N MET A 229 -0.05 55.04 6.59
CA MET A 229 -0.10 55.37 8.01
C MET A 229 1.11 56.23 8.38
N ALA A 230 0.85 57.35 9.02
CA ALA A 230 1.89 58.24 9.53
C ALA A 230 1.67 58.46 11.04
N THR A 231 2.72 58.33 11.85
CA THR A 231 2.65 58.71 13.26
C THR A 231 3.44 59.97 13.53
N THR A 232 2.84 60.81 14.35
CA THR A 232 3.49 61.87 15.11
C THR A 232 3.55 61.43 16.58
N PRO A 233 4.30 62.13 17.44
CA PRO A 233 4.52 61.67 18.81
C PRO A 233 3.25 61.46 19.65
N GLY A 234 2.12 62.09 19.30
CA GLY A 234 0.82 61.89 19.98
C GLY A 234 -0.35 61.53 19.05
N ARG A 235 -0.16 61.51 17.73
CA ARG A 235 -1.26 61.26 16.77
C ARG A 235 -0.89 60.24 15.70
N LEU A 236 -1.81 59.33 15.42
CA LEU A 236 -1.75 58.38 14.31
C LEU A 236 -2.68 58.86 13.20
N TYR A 237 -2.13 59.16 12.03
CA TYR A 237 -2.87 59.55 10.83
C TYR A 237 -3.02 58.37 9.89
N GLN A 238 -4.20 58.26 9.29
CA GLN A 238 -4.52 57.25 8.28
C GLN A 238 -4.95 57.95 6.99
N PHE A 239 -4.34 57.57 5.87
CA PHE A 239 -4.69 58.04 4.54
C PHE A 239 -5.03 56.85 3.66
N ILE A 240 -6.18 56.90 3.00
CA ILE A 240 -6.62 55.88 2.05
C ILE A 240 -6.88 56.56 0.71
N GLY A 241 -6.33 56.01 -0.36
CA GLY A 241 -6.57 56.53 -1.71
C GLY A 241 -6.38 55.49 -2.80
N THR A 242 -7.03 55.72 -3.93
CA THR A 242 -6.92 54.91 -5.14
C THR A 242 -5.96 55.56 -6.11
N ILE A 243 -5.01 54.78 -6.62
CA ILE A 243 -3.99 55.22 -7.55
C ILE A 243 -4.21 54.46 -8.87
N PRO A 244 -4.38 55.15 -10.01
CA PRO A 244 -4.42 54.50 -11.31
C PRO A 244 -3.05 53.91 -11.67
N VAL A 245 -3.02 52.71 -12.26
CA VAL A 245 -1.77 51.97 -12.53
C VAL A 245 -0.80 52.71 -13.48
N THR A 246 -1.28 53.69 -14.25
CA THR A 246 -0.52 54.47 -15.24
C THR A 246 -0.14 55.89 -14.78
N SER A 247 -0.10 56.17 -13.48
CA SER A 247 0.28 57.51 -12.99
C SER A 247 1.78 57.79 -13.15
N ASP A 248 2.14 58.92 -13.78
CA ASP A 248 3.50 59.44 -13.76
C ASP A 248 3.92 59.88 -12.35
N PRO A 249 5.21 59.76 -11.98
CA PRO A 249 5.69 60.23 -10.67
C PRO A 249 5.48 61.75 -10.52
N PRO A 250 4.98 62.24 -9.36
CA PRO A 250 4.74 61.55 -8.08
C PRO A 250 3.45 60.70 -8.04
N ILE A 251 3.59 59.44 -7.65
CA ILE A 251 2.54 58.41 -7.65
C ILE A 251 1.57 58.61 -6.49
N PHE A 252 2.02 59.12 -5.34
CA PHE A 252 1.20 59.23 -4.13
C PHE A 252 0.48 60.57 -3.99
N GLN A 253 0.77 61.55 -4.84
CA GLN A 253 0.14 62.87 -4.79
C GLN A 253 -1.40 62.84 -4.84
N PRO A 254 -2.07 62.00 -5.67
CA PRO A 254 -3.53 61.90 -5.68
C PRO A 254 -4.12 61.40 -4.36
N VAL A 255 -3.38 60.57 -3.60
CA VAL A 255 -3.84 60.04 -2.30
C VAL A 255 -3.94 61.16 -1.28
N PHE A 256 -2.93 62.03 -1.22
CA PHE A 256 -2.85 63.12 -0.25
C PHE A 256 -3.70 64.34 -0.63
N ALA A 257 -3.91 64.59 -1.93
CA ALA A 257 -4.78 65.68 -2.41
C ALA A 257 -6.21 65.57 -1.87
N ASN A 258 -6.74 64.33 -1.71
CA ASN A 258 -8.06 64.09 -1.12
C ASN A 258 -8.18 64.60 0.34
N TYR A 259 -7.06 64.75 1.03
CA TYR A 259 -6.98 65.17 2.44
C TYR A 259 -6.37 66.58 2.62
N GLU A 260 -6.18 67.34 1.53
CA GLU A 260 -5.83 68.76 1.62
C GLU A 260 -7.06 69.63 1.94
N ASP A 261 -8.24 69.26 1.40
CA ASP A 261 -9.51 69.96 1.60
C ASP A 261 -10.33 69.43 2.79
N SER A 262 -10.07 68.19 3.23
CA SER A 262 -10.70 67.57 4.40
C SER A 262 -9.64 67.14 5.42
N PRO A 263 -9.78 67.47 6.72
CA PRO A 263 -8.74 67.15 7.69
C PRO A 263 -8.56 65.63 7.79
N ALA A 264 -7.32 65.17 7.55
CA ALA A 264 -6.95 63.77 7.70
C ALA A 264 -7.35 63.25 9.09
N ARG A 265 -8.01 62.09 9.12
CA ARG A 265 -8.46 61.48 10.38
C ARG A 265 -7.24 61.08 11.20
N PHE A 266 -7.22 61.55 12.44
CA PHE A 266 -6.15 61.24 13.39
C PHE A 266 -6.72 60.65 14.67
N LEU A 267 -6.03 59.64 15.21
CA LEU A 267 -6.25 59.15 16.56
C LEU A 267 -5.23 59.83 17.48
N GLU A 268 -5.70 60.64 18.43
CA GLU A 268 -4.86 61.28 19.45
C GLU A 268 -4.99 60.54 20.78
N LEU A 269 -3.87 60.13 21.35
CA LEU A 269 -3.81 59.53 22.68
C LEU A 269 -3.04 60.45 23.64
N PRO A 270 -3.47 60.58 24.91
CA PRO A 270 -2.88 61.51 25.86
C PRO A 270 -1.51 61.02 26.33
N GLY A 271 -0.50 61.88 26.27
CA GLY A 271 0.87 61.58 26.72
C GLY A 271 1.84 61.43 25.55
N ASN A 272 2.86 62.28 25.54
CA ASN A 272 3.78 62.40 24.42
C ASN A 272 5.23 62.34 24.93
N PHE A 273 5.97 61.31 24.53
CA PHE A 273 7.39 61.13 24.88
C PHE A 273 8.35 61.89 23.95
N GLY A 274 7.83 62.63 22.96
CA GLY A 274 8.59 63.26 21.89
C GLY A 274 9.00 62.29 20.78
N TYR A 275 8.79 61.00 20.98
CA TYR A 275 9.01 59.96 19.99
C TYR A 275 7.91 58.89 20.07
N SER A 276 7.55 58.32 18.92
CA SER A 276 6.66 57.18 18.80
C SER A 276 7.28 56.14 17.88
N ASN A 277 6.89 54.87 18.03
CA ASN A 277 7.34 53.81 17.15
C ASN A 277 6.15 52.91 16.82
N LEU A 278 5.95 52.67 15.53
CA LEU A 278 4.88 51.85 14.98
C LEU A 278 5.51 50.64 14.31
N GLN A 279 5.06 49.46 14.72
CA GLN A 279 5.51 48.19 14.18
C GLN A 279 4.33 47.44 13.56
N TYR A 280 4.63 46.67 12.52
CA TYR A 280 3.65 45.90 11.77
C TYR A 280 4.04 44.42 11.78
N TYR A 281 3.04 43.54 11.79
CA TYR A 281 3.22 42.11 11.64
C TYR A 281 2.70 41.63 10.28
N HIS A 282 3.57 40.96 9.54
CA HIS A 282 3.25 40.36 8.25
C HIS A 282 3.31 38.82 8.37
N PRO A 283 2.18 38.10 8.30
CA PRO A 283 2.11 36.66 8.58
C PRO A 283 2.81 35.79 7.53
N LYS A 284 2.85 36.22 6.26
CA LYS A 284 3.44 35.49 5.12
C LYS A 284 4.66 36.22 4.56
N GLY A 285 5.37 36.96 5.43
CA GLY A 285 6.52 37.78 5.07
C GLY A 285 6.15 39.15 4.47
N ILE A 286 7.14 40.00 4.28
CA ILE A 286 6.99 41.44 3.97
C ILE A 286 6.23 41.77 2.67
N LYS A 287 6.04 40.79 1.78
CA LYS A 287 5.26 40.94 0.53
C LYS A 287 3.76 40.74 0.70
N SER A 288 3.34 40.21 1.85
CA SER A 288 1.93 40.08 2.21
C SER A 288 1.47 41.33 2.96
N ALA A 289 0.20 41.69 2.84
CA ALA A 289 -0.34 42.81 3.59
C ALA A 289 -0.26 42.54 5.11
N PRO A 290 -0.05 43.57 5.95
CA PRO A 290 0.06 43.41 7.38
C PRO A 290 -1.29 43.01 7.98
N GLU A 291 -1.27 42.12 8.97
CA GLU A 291 -2.48 41.71 9.72
C GLU A 291 -2.62 42.44 11.04
N GLN A 292 -1.51 42.83 11.67
CA GLN A 292 -1.50 43.46 12.99
C GLN A 292 -0.55 44.66 13.04
N PHE A 293 -0.86 45.61 13.90
CA PHE A 293 0.02 46.74 14.21
C PHE A 293 0.10 46.98 15.72
N ALA A 294 1.24 47.51 16.15
CA ALA A 294 1.46 47.94 17.53
C ALA A 294 2.12 49.32 17.53
N TRP A 295 1.43 50.29 18.13
CA TRP A 295 1.86 51.67 18.26
C TRP A 295 2.23 51.97 19.71
N MET A 296 3.47 52.40 19.93
CA MET A 296 3.93 52.86 21.24
C MET A 296 3.46 54.30 21.49
N THR A 297 2.72 54.52 22.58
CA THR A 297 2.16 55.82 22.97
C THR A 297 2.40 56.12 24.45
N GLY A 298 2.18 57.36 24.90
CA GLY A 298 2.33 57.75 26.30
C GLY A 298 1.69 56.81 27.35
N PRO A 299 0.40 56.46 27.22
CA PRO A 299 -0.32 55.68 28.23
C PRO A 299 -0.15 54.16 28.08
N GLY A 300 0.36 53.68 26.94
CA GLY A 300 0.49 52.25 26.67
C GLY A 300 0.80 51.94 25.21
N VAL A 301 0.76 50.65 24.87
CA VAL A 301 0.84 50.16 23.49
C VAL A 301 -0.57 50.06 22.91
N TYR A 302 -0.85 50.83 21.88
CA TYR A 302 -2.07 50.70 21.10
C TYR A 302 -1.88 49.60 20.04
N PHE A 303 -2.51 48.46 20.27
CA PHE A 303 -2.47 47.28 19.42
C PHE A 303 -3.78 47.15 18.64
N GLY A 304 -3.73 46.65 17.41
CA GLY A 304 -4.94 46.38 16.64
C GLY A 304 -4.66 45.53 15.40
N ASN A 305 -5.74 45.05 14.79
CA ASN A 305 -5.71 44.28 13.56
C ASN A 305 -6.00 45.20 12.37
N PHE A 306 -5.53 44.81 11.19
CA PHE A 306 -5.91 45.47 9.94
C PHE A 306 -7.10 44.75 9.32
N ASP A 307 -8.18 45.50 9.09
CA ASP A 307 -9.27 45.06 8.22
C ASP A 307 -9.02 45.65 6.83
N LEU A 308 -8.56 44.79 5.92
CA LEU A 308 -8.24 45.15 4.54
C LEU A 308 -9.37 44.79 3.58
N SER A 309 -10.61 44.69 4.09
CA SER A 309 -11.76 44.38 3.26
C SER A 309 -11.96 45.43 2.15
N PRO A 310 -12.30 45.01 0.92
CA PRO A 310 -12.41 45.92 -0.23
C PRO A 310 -13.53 46.97 -0.09
N GLN A 311 -14.47 46.74 0.83
CA GLN A 311 -15.65 47.58 1.09
C GLN A 311 -15.35 48.76 2.04
N GLN A 312 -14.31 48.69 2.87
CA GLN A 312 -14.01 49.76 3.82
C GLN A 312 -13.26 50.91 3.15
N THR A 313 -13.85 52.10 3.18
CA THR A 313 -13.30 53.32 2.55
C THR A 313 -12.74 54.33 3.55
N GLN A 314 -12.95 54.13 4.86
CA GLN A 314 -12.69 55.16 5.87
C GLN A 314 -11.74 54.75 7.01
N ASP A 315 -11.79 53.51 7.50
CA ASP A 315 -10.94 53.03 8.60
C ASP A 315 -10.28 51.70 8.20
N VAL A 316 -8.99 51.52 8.54
CA VAL A 316 -8.24 50.29 8.28
C VAL A 316 -8.02 49.47 9.56
N THR A 317 -8.22 50.08 10.73
CA THR A 317 -7.92 49.47 12.02
C THR A 317 -9.17 48.84 12.63
N SER A 318 -9.11 47.55 12.93
CA SER A 318 -10.15 46.78 13.61
C SER A 318 -9.64 46.18 14.93
N GLU A 319 -10.55 45.87 15.85
CA GLU A 319 -10.26 45.21 17.14
C GLU A 319 -9.14 45.88 17.96
N SER A 320 -9.11 47.21 17.99
CA SER A 320 -8.04 47.93 18.66
C SER A 320 -8.17 47.91 20.18
N LYS A 321 -7.02 47.78 20.86
CA LYS A 321 -6.88 47.69 22.31
C LYS A 321 -5.69 48.51 22.78
N LEU A 322 -5.82 49.13 23.94
CA LEU A 322 -4.73 49.84 24.60
C LEU A 322 -4.18 48.98 25.73
N ILE A 323 -2.99 48.42 25.54
CA ILE A 323 -2.28 47.59 26.51
C ILE A 323 -1.41 48.51 27.36
N ALA A 324 -1.70 48.61 28.66
CA ALA A 324 -0.92 49.44 29.58
C ALA A 324 0.50 48.90 29.75
N TYR A 325 1.45 49.79 30.04
CA TYR A 325 2.82 49.35 30.33
C TYR A 325 2.89 48.59 31.67
N PRO A 326 3.56 47.44 31.71
CA PRO A 326 3.73 46.65 32.93
C PRO A 326 4.58 47.46 33.91
N SER A 327 3.91 48.03 34.91
CA SER A 327 4.53 48.89 35.91
C SER A 327 5.16 48.04 37.01
N ASP A 328 6.49 48.09 37.15
CA ASP A 328 7.12 47.69 38.40
C ASP A 328 7.09 48.86 39.37
N ASN A 329 6.80 48.57 40.63
CA ASN A 329 6.60 49.51 41.74
C ASN A 329 7.77 50.47 42.05
N ASN A 330 8.83 50.60 41.23
CA ASN A 330 9.98 51.46 41.57
C ASN A 330 10.65 52.28 40.45
N THR A 331 10.22 52.26 39.18
CA THR A 331 10.72 53.25 38.20
C THR A 331 9.81 53.30 36.98
N SER A 332 9.04 54.38 36.81
CA SER A 332 8.39 54.71 35.53
C SER A 332 9.45 55.15 34.51
N GLN A 333 10.25 54.21 34.01
CA GLN A 333 11.11 54.46 32.86
C GLN A 333 10.29 54.28 31.58
N ASN A 334 10.43 55.22 30.64
CA ASN A 334 9.72 55.16 29.37
C ASN A 334 10.34 54.07 28.48
N PRO A 335 9.52 53.31 27.72
CA PRO A 335 10.06 52.37 26.74
C PRO A 335 10.82 53.11 25.64
N LEU A 336 11.93 52.52 25.20
CA LEU A 336 12.80 53.03 24.15
C LEU A 336 12.42 52.50 22.76
N SER A 337 12.05 51.22 22.68
CA SER A 337 11.66 50.57 21.43
C SER A 337 10.64 49.46 21.64
N ILE A 338 9.85 49.20 20.61
CA ILE A 338 8.85 48.13 20.55
C ILE A 338 9.17 47.20 19.38
N VAL A 339 8.93 45.90 19.56
CA VAL A 339 8.97 44.89 18.51
C VAL A 339 7.73 44.01 18.62
N LEU A 340 7.06 43.78 17.50
CA LEU A 340 5.87 42.92 17.41
C LEU A 340 6.24 41.55 16.81
N THR A 341 5.87 40.48 17.50
CA THR A 341 5.89 39.10 17.01
C THR A 341 4.47 38.64 16.70
N GLU A 342 4.25 37.35 16.40
CA GLU A 342 2.92 36.84 16.03
C GLU A 342 1.91 36.96 17.19
N PHE A 343 2.37 36.69 18.41
CA PHE A 343 1.52 36.66 19.62
C PHE A 343 2.02 37.59 20.74
N HIS A 344 3.23 38.14 20.62
CA HIS A 344 3.86 38.91 21.69
C HIS A 344 4.34 40.29 21.24
N ILE A 345 4.39 41.19 22.21
CA ILE A 345 4.91 42.55 22.10
C ILE A 345 6.11 42.65 23.03
N LEU A 346 7.28 42.86 22.44
CA LEU A 346 8.53 43.08 23.16
C LEU A 346 8.76 44.57 23.36
N LEU A 347 8.91 44.97 24.62
CA LEU A 347 9.17 46.32 25.05
C LEU A 347 10.57 46.41 25.64
N VAL A 348 11.31 47.41 25.18
CA VAL A 348 12.66 47.70 25.66
C VAL A 348 12.63 48.86 26.60
N PHE A 349 13.12 48.65 27.81
CA PHE A 349 13.43 49.67 28.78
C PHE A 349 14.96 49.81 28.90
N PRO A 350 15.47 50.93 29.45
CA PRO A 350 16.90 51.13 29.66
C PRO A 350 17.58 49.98 30.42
N ASP A 351 16.88 49.39 31.40
CA ASP A 351 17.41 48.37 32.31
C ASP A 351 16.83 46.95 32.08
N CYS A 352 15.78 46.78 31.25
CA CYS A 352 15.17 45.47 31.03
C CYS A 352 14.43 45.34 29.69
N VAL A 353 14.20 44.10 29.25
CA VAL A 353 13.31 43.77 28.13
C VAL A 353 12.12 42.98 28.66
N LYS A 354 10.90 43.40 28.32
CA LYS A 354 9.64 42.80 28.76
C LYS A 354 8.85 42.29 27.56
N ALA A 355 8.30 41.09 27.63
CA ALA A 355 7.43 40.52 26.59
C ALA A 355 6.00 40.34 27.12
N ILE A 356 5.04 40.97 26.46
CA ILE A 356 3.62 40.90 26.79
C ILE A 356 2.92 40.11 25.69
N CYS A 357 2.04 39.18 26.03
CA CYS A 357 1.18 38.58 25.00
C CYS A 357 -0.03 39.48 24.74
N HIS A 358 -0.32 39.76 23.47
CA HIS A 358 -1.47 40.60 23.09
C HIS A 358 -2.82 39.88 23.26
N LEU A 359 -2.82 38.55 23.44
CA LEU A 359 -4.05 37.77 23.64
C LEU A 359 -4.55 37.77 25.11
N ASN A 360 -3.67 37.74 26.11
CA ASN A 360 -4.06 37.73 27.54
C ASN A 360 -3.58 38.95 28.33
N GLU A 361 -2.81 39.86 27.72
CA GLU A 361 -2.24 41.05 28.37
C GLU A 361 -1.28 40.73 29.53
N GLN A 362 -0.82 39.49 29.66
CA GLN A 362 0.10 39.08 30.72
C GLN A 362 1.57 39.24 30.30
N LEU A 363 2.39 39.59 31.28
CA LEU A 363 3.85 39.61 31.15
C LEU A 363 4.36 38.16 31.20
N ILE A 364 4.86 37.66 30.08
CA ILE A 364 5.34 36.27 29.95
C ILE A 364 6.84 36.17 30.19
N PHE A 365 7.58 37.21 29.80
CA PHE A 365 9.04 37.20 29.87
C PHE A 365 9.56 38.56 30.33
N GLU A 366 10.54 38.54 31.23
CA GLU A 366 11.26 39.70 31.70
C GLU A 366 12.74 39.35 31.82
N ASP A 367 13.58 40.10 31.10
CA ASP A 367 15.03 39.97 31.14
C ASP A 367 15.66 41.26 31.65
N PHE A 368 16.30 41.18 32.82
CA PHE A 368 17.01 42.30 33.42
C PHE A 368 18.42 42.41 32.83
N HIS A 369 18.70 43.57 32.24
CA HIS A 369 20.03 43.88 31.74
C HIS A 369 20.88 44.48 32.87
N ARG A 370 22.02 43.86 33.18
CA ARG A 370 22.96 44.44 34.15
C ARG A 370 23.73 45.60 33.50
N THR A 371 23.24 46.81 33.72
CA THR A 371 23.75 48.09 33.18
C THR A 371 25.23 48.33 33.48
N GLY A 372 25.80 47.71 34.52
CA GLY A 372 27.22 47.87 34.89
C GLY A 372 28.24 47.11 34.03
N THR A 373 27.84 46.06 33.29
CA THR A 373 28.77 45.19 32.54
C THR A 373 28.75 45.36 31.02
N PHE A 374 27.63 45.81 30.48
CA PHE A 374 27.42 45.93 29.03
C PHE A 374 26.77 47.27 28.67
N GLY A 375 26.81 48.23 29.61
CA GLY A 375 26.22 49.56 29.54
C GLY A 375 24.71 49.61 29.28
N LYS A 376 24.21 50.76 28.82
CA LYS A 376 22.76 51.01 28.69
C LYS A 376 22.20 50.38 27.42
N LEU A 377 21.00 49.80 27.52
CA LEU A 377 20.29 49.27 26.35
C LEU A 377 19.75 50.43 25.50
N LEU A 378 20.02 50.40 24.19
CA LEU A 378 19.68 51.50 23.28
C LEU A 378 18.43 51.20 22.46
N GLY A 379 18.23 49.94 22.07
CA GLY A 379 17.03 49.54 21.36
C GLY A 379 17.04 48.09 20.85
N MET A 380 15.95 47.75 20.17
CA MET A 380 15.75 46.47 19.48
C MET A 380 15.40 46.66 18.00
N SER A 381 15.79 45.68 17.18
CA SER A 381 15.47 45.57 15.76
C SER A 381 15.02 44.15 15.45
N LYS A 382 13.92 44.01 14.71
CA LYS A 382 13.46 42.73 14.15
C LYS A 382 13.83 42.65 12.68
N ASP A 383 14.34 41.50 12.26
CA ASP A 383 14.49 41.17 10.84
C ASP A 383 13.09 40.91 10.25
N PRO A 384 12.62 41.72 9.29
CA PRO A 384 11.28 41.57 8.73
C PRO A 384 11.05 40.27 7.94
N ILE A 385 12.13 39.65 7.42
CA ILE A 385 12.04 38.46 6.58
C ILE A 385 12.22 37.20 7.42
N LYS A 386 13.30 37.13 8.21
CA LYS A 386 13.60 35.95 9.03
C LYS A 386 12.93 35.94 10.40
N GLY A 387 12.34 37.07 10.82
CA GLY A 387 11.71 37.19 12.14
C GLY A 387 12.70 37.17 13.32
N SER A 388 14.01 37.22 13.05
CA SER A 388 15.03 37.21 14.11
C SER A 388 15.09 38.55 14.84
N ILE A 389 15.22 38.52 16.16
CA ILE A 389 15.11 39.72 16.98
C ILE A 389 16.46 40.02 17.63
N TRP A 390 16.88 41.27 17.56
CA TRP A 390 18.20 41.74 17.98
C TRP A 390 18.04 42.91 18.93
N SER A 391 18.75 42.89 20.05
CA SER A 391 18.88 44.02 20.95
C SER A 391 20.33 44.44 21.05
N PHE A 392 20.58 45.74 21.23
CA PHE A 392 21.93 46.25 21.33
C PHE A 392 22.04 47.27 22.46
N SER A 393 23.14 47.15 23.19
CA SER A 393 23.61 48.15 24.14
C SER A 393 24.79 48.92 23.54
N ASP A 394 25.33 49.87 24.30
CA ASP A 394 26.53 50.62 23.90
C ASP A 394 27.74 49.71 23.60
N GLN A 395 27.88 48.55 24.26
CA GLN A 395 29.07 47.69 24.15
C GLN A 395 28.77 46.26 23.68
N ALA A 396 27.51 45.84 23.56
CA ALA A 396 27.15 44.46 23.23
C ALA A 396 25.92 44.34 22.33
N VAL A 397 25.88 43.27 21.55
CA VAL A 397 24.72 42.87 20.74
C VAL A 397 24.21 41.51 21.21
N PHE A 398 22.91 41.41 21.40
CA PHE A 398 22.21 40.19 21.79
C PHE A 398 21.19 39.81 20.73
N LYS A 399 21.05 38.51 20.50
CA LYS A 399 20.04 37.91 19.64
C LYS A 399 19.04 37.16 20.49
N TYR A 400 17.75 37.44 20.30
CA TYR A 400 16.66 36.68 20.90
C TYR A 400 16.22 35.59 19.93
N LYS A 401 16.34 34.34 20.37
CA LYS A 401 15.80 33.18 19.68
C LYS A 401 14.39 32.92 20.22
N VAL A 402 13.39 33.03 19.35
CA VAL A 402 12.00 32.68 19.65
C VAL A 402 11.85 31.17 19.46
N VAL A 403 11.43 30.45 20.51
CA VAL A 403 11.24 29.00 20.49
C VAL A 403 9.76 28.71 20.76
N ARG A 404 9.09 28.10 19.77
CA ARG A 404 7.68 27.64 19.86
C ARG A 404 6.74 28.70 20.46
N GLU A 405 6.59 29.83 19.77
CA GLU A 405 5.73 30.94 20.22
C GLU A 405 4.25 30.54 20.42
N SER A 406 3.77 29.55 19.66
CA SER A 406 2.40 29.03 19.70
C SER A 406 2.09 28.06 20.86
N ARG A 407 3.07 27.76 21.73
CA ARG A 407 2.98 26.68 22.75
C ARG A 407 1.76 26.81 23.66
N ASP A 408 1.51 28.00 24.17
CA ASP A 408 0.45 28.25 25.18
C ASP A 408 -0.79 28.90 24.57
N VAL A 409 -0.72 29.28 23.29
CA VAL A 409 -1.77 29.99 22.55
C VAL A 409 -3.09 29.21 22.53
N TRP A 410 -3.05 27.87 22.49
CA TRP A 410 -4.26 27.05 22.53
C TRP A 410 -5.02 27.14 23.87
N GLN A 411 -4.34 27.35 25.00
CA GLN A 411 -5.00 27.54 26.29
C GLN A 411 -5.75 28.87 26.32
N MET A 412 -5.16 29.89 25.70
CA MET A 412 -5.72 31.22 25.61
C MET A 412 -7.00 31.22 24.76
N TYR A 413 -6.96 30.54 23.60
CA TYR A 413 -8.16 30.35 22.78
C TYR A 413 -9.22 29.49 23.46
N LEU A 414 -8.79 28.48 24.22
CA LEU A 414 -9.70 27.65 25.02
C LEU A 414 -10.45 28.46 26.08
N ASP A 415 -9.76 29.37 26.75
CA ASP A 415 -10.37 30.23 27.77
C ASP A 415 -11.29 31.30 27.17
N ARG A 416 -11.03 31.72 25.92
CA ARG A 416 -11.94 32.58 25.13
C ARG A 416 -13.16 31.84 24.57
N GLY A 417 -13.17 30.51 24.60
CA GLY A 417 -14.25 29.69 24.02
C GLY A 417 -14.14 29.48 22.50
N GLU A 418 -13.01 29.85 21.88
CA GLU A 418 -12.74 29.66 20.45
C GLU A 418 -12.08 28.30 20.21
N TYR A 419 -12.86 27.23 20.33
CA TYR A 419 -12.36 25.85 20.30
C TYR A 419 -11.71 25.45 18.96
N ASP A 420 -12.20 25.96 17.82
CA ASP A 420 -11.66 25.60 16.50
C ASP A 420 -10.26 26.18 16.29
N LEU A 421 -10.03 27.42 16.71
CA LEU A 421 -8.71 28.04 16.71
C LEU A 421 -7.78 27.31 17.68
N ALA A 422 -8.26 26.99 18.89
CA ALA A 422 -7.49 26.19 19.85
C ALA A 422 -7.05 24.83 19.27
N LEU A 423 -7.93 24.13 18.53
CA LEU A 423 -7.60 22.86 17.88
C LEU A 423 -6.57 23.01 16.75
N ALA A 424 -6.54 24.16 16.05
CA ALA A 424 -5.55 24.44 15.03
C ALA A 424 -4.13 24.55 15.61
N TYR A 425 -4.00 25.12 16.82
CA TYR A 425 -2.72 25.29 17.53
C TYR A 425 -2.32 24.06 18.38
N CYS A 426 -3.23 23.12 18.65
CA CYS A 426 -2.94 21.89 19.41
C CYS A 426 -2.29 20.75 18.58
N LYS A 427 -1.91 20.96 17.32
CA LYS A 427 -1.45 19.87 16.43
C LYS A 427 -0.21 19.14 16.93
N ASP A 428 0.64 19.83 17.69
CA ASP A 428 1.92 19.29 18.14
C ASP A 428 1.81 18.36 19.36
N ASN A 429 0.70 18.42 20.13
CA ASN A 429 0.54 17.61 21.34
C ASN A 429 -0.88 17.01 21.47
N PRO A 430 -1.03 15.68 21.36
CA PRO A 430 -2.33 15.01 21.46
C PRO A 430 -3.00 15.19 22.83
N ALA A 431 -2.24 15.37 23.92
CA ALA A 431 -2.81 15.60 25.25
C ALA A 431 -3.48 16.98 25.37
N ASN A 432 -2.92 18.00 24.71
CA ASN A 432 -3.52 19.33 24.68
C ASN A 432 -4.80 19.32 23.82
N ARG A 433 -4.76 18.61 22.70
CA ARG A 433 -5.93 18.38 21.85
C ARG A 433 -7.06 17.70 22.62
N ASP A 434 -6.75 16.70 23.43
CA ASP A 434 -7.74 15.98 24.25
C ASP A 434 -8.43 16.89 25.27
N LYS A 435 -7.68 17.77 25.93
CA LYS A 435 -8.23 18.78 26.85
C LYS A 435 -9.18 19.76 26.14
N VAL A 436 -8.81 20.23 24.96
CA VAL A 436 -9.66 21.13 24.16
C VAL A 436 -10.94 20.41 23.72
N LEU A 437 -10.83 19.18 23.21
CA LEU A 437 -11.98 18.37 22.79
C LEU A 437 -12.91 18.06 23.96
N THR A 438 -12.37 17.80 25.15
CA THR A 438 -13.16 17.54 26.36
C THR A 438 -13.98 18.75 26.76
N LYS A 439 -13.35 19.93 26.91
CA LYS A 439 -14.09 21.17 27.22
C LYS A 439 -15.10 21.52 26.13
N HIS A 440 -14.77 21.28 24.87
CA HIS A 440 -15.69 21.52 23.74
C HIS A 440 -16.90 20.56 23.80
N ALA A 441 -16.67 19.27 24.10
CA ALA A 441 -17.73 18.29 24.26
C ALA A 441 -18.63 18.62 25.47
N GLU A 442 -18.06 19.10 26.58
CA GLU A 442 -18.79 19.60 27.76
C GLU A 442 -19.62 20.85 27.44
N HIS A 443 -19.10 21.76 26.61
CA HIS A 443 -19.85 22.91 26.12
C HIS A 443 -21.12 22.46 25.39
N PHE A 444 -20.99 21.59 24.38
CA PHE A 444 -22.17 21.06 23.67
C PHE A 444 -23.10 20.22 24.56
N PHE A 445 -22.56 19.54 25.56
CA PHE A 445 -23.36 18.81 26.54
C PHE A 445 -24.23 19.77 27.36
N ARG A 446 -23.67 20.90 27.81
CA ARG A 446 -24.41 21.97 28.51
C ARG A 446 -25.47 22.61 27.62
N GLU A 447 -25.19 22.78 26.33
CA GLU A 447 -26.14 23.30 25.34
C GLU A 447 -27.22 22.29 24.91
N LYS A 448 -27.25 21.08 25.49
CA LYS A 448 -28.17 19.96 25.15
C LYS A 448 -28.01 19.43 23.73
N GLN A 449 -26.91 19.73 23.04
CA GLN A 449 -26.57 19.15 21.73
C GLN A 449 -25.83 17.82 21.91
N TYR A 450 -26.54 16.80 22.40
CA TYR A 450 -25.95 15.52 22.81
C TYR A 450 -25.31 14.74 21.66
N ASP A 451 -25.84 14.81 20.44
CA ASP A 451 -25.28 14.10 19.28
C ASP A 451 -23.88 14.63 18.91
N LYS A 452 -23.69 15.96 18.88
CA LYS A 452 -22.39 16.59 18.62
C LYS A 452 -21.42 16.37 19.77
N SER A 453 -21.92 16.45 21.00
CA SER A 453 -21.14 16.14 22.20
C SER A 453 -20.62 14.70 22.19
N ALA A 454 -21.47 13.72 21.87
CA ALA A 454 -21.10 12.32 21.71
C ALA A 454 -20.02 12.11 20.63
N MET A 455 -20.14 12.83 19.50
CA MET A 455 -19.17 12.78 18.43
C MET A 455 -17.78 13.29 18.83
N LEU A 456 -17.71 14.28 19.72
CA LEU A 456 -16.46 14.84 20.23
C LEU A 456 -15.89 13.99 21.36
N TYR A 457 -16.72 13.56 22.32
CA TYR A 457 -16.29 12.65 23.38
C TYR A 457 -15.73 11.34 22.85
N ALA A 458 -16.25 10.82 21.75
CA ALA A 458 -15.71 9.61 21.13
C ALA A 458 -14.25 9.75 20.63
N GLN A 459 -13.78 10.99 20.40
CA GLN A 459 -12.40 11.29 20.03
C GLN A 459 -11.49 11.58 21.23
N THR A 460 -12.06 11.66 22.43
CA THR A 460 -11.32 11.94 23.68
C THR A 460 -10.77 10.67 24.34
N GLN A 461 -9.74 10.83 25.16
CA GLN A 461 -9.15 9.79 26.01
C GLN A 461 -9.81 9.69 27.39
N ASN A 462 -10.92 10.41 27.62
CA ASN A 462 -11.69 10.31 28.85
C ASN A 462 -12.16 8.87 29.12
N SER A 463 -12.36 8.56 30.41
CA SER A 463 -12.85 7.25 30.83
C SER A 463 -14.17 6.92 30.14
N PHE A 464 -14.25 5.70 29.62
CA PHE A 464 -15.40 5.27 28.83
C PHE A 464 -16.68 5.25 29.68
N GLU A 465 -16.52 4.80 30.91
CA GLU A 465 -17.57 4.61 31.91
C GLU A 465 -18.19 5.95 32.29
N GLU A 466 -17.38 6.98 32.56
CA GLU A 466 -17.89 8.29 32.93
C GLU A 466 -18.73 8.91 31.81
N VAL A 467 -18.24 8.85 30.56
CA VAL A 467 -18.98 9.39 29.40
C VAL A 467 -20.26 8.59 29.15
N ALA A 468 -20.19 7.25 29.21
CA ALA A 468 -21.36 6.40 29.04
C ALA A 468 -22.43 6.66 30.12
N LEU A 469 -22.02 6.77 31.39
CA LEU A 469 -22.90 7.10 32.51
C LEU A 469 -23.54 8.48 32.34
N LYS A 470 -22.82 9.49 31.85
CA LYS A 470 -23.39 10.82 31.55
C LYS A 470 -24.56 10.74 30.56
N PHE A 471 -24.47 9.89 29.54
CA PHE A 471 -25.55 9.70 28.57
C PHE A 471 -26.69 8.82 29.10
N ILE A 472 -26.39 7.77 29.86
CA ILE A 472 -27.39 6.89 30.48
C ILE A 472 -28.25 7.66 31.51
N GLN A 473 -27.62 8.48 32.37
CA GLN A 473 -28.34 9.29 33.37
C GLN A 473 -29.32 10.30 32.76
N ARG A 474 -29.10 10.72 31.51
CA ARG A 474 -29.96 11.65 30.77
C ARG A 474 -30.97 10.95 29.85
N ASP A 475 -31.00 9.61 29.90
CA ASP A 475 -31.84 8.73 29.06
C ASP A 475 -31.73 9.03 27.55
N GLN A 476 -30.53 9.42 27.10
CA GLN A 476 -30.27 9.73 25.68
C GLN A 476 -29.63 8.54 24.96
N GLN A 477 -30.43 7.53 24.64
CA GLN A 477 -29.97 6.31 23.99
C GLN A 477 -29.36 6.55 22.59
N LYS A 478 -29.88 7.53 21.83
CA LYS A 478 -29.38 7.86 20.47
C LYS A 478 -27.98 8.49 20.51
N ALA A 479 -27.72 9.37 21.47
CA ALA A 479 -26.40 9.98 21.64
C ALA A 479 -25.38 8.93 22.11
N LEU A 480 -25.81 8.01 23.00
CA LEU A 480 -25.01 6.87 23.41
C LEU A 480 -24.67 5.96 22.22
N GLN A 481 -25.64 5.60 21.37
CA GLN A 481 -25.39 4.83 20.14
C GLN A 481 -24.35 5.53 19.25
N THR A 482 -24.48 6.84 19.05
CA THR A 482 -23.52 7.63 18.26
C THR A 482 -22.11 7.60 18.87
N PHE A 483 -22.01 7.70 20.19
CA PHE A 483 -20.74 7.61 20.93
C PHE A 483 -20.10 6.23 20.76
N LEU A 484 -20.85 5.16 21.02
CA LEU A 484 -20.38 3.77 20.92
C LEU A 484 -19.95 3.43 19.49
N TRP A 485 -20.74 3.84 18.49
CA TRP A 485 -20.41 3.61 17.08
C TRP A 485 -19.13 4.32 16.65
N LYS A 486 -18.96 5.57 17.06
CA LYS A 486 -17.74 6.33 16.71
C LYS A 486 -16.52 5.81 17.47
N LYS A 487 -16.68 5.33 18.71
CA LYS A 487 -15.62 4.67 19.48
C LYS A 487 -15.24 3.32 18.87
N LEU A 488 -16.21 2.53 18.39
CA LEU A 488 -15.97 1.30 17.63
C LEU A 488 -15.13 1.55 16.36
N ASN A 489 -15.38 2.66 15.67
CA ASN A 489 -14.58 3.05 14.50
C ASN A 489 -13.15 3.49 14.85
N GLY A 490 -12.93 3.97 16.09
CA GLY A 490 -11.61 4.37 16.59
C GLY A 490 -10.74 3.22 17.12
N LEU A 491 -11.32 2.06 17.42
CA LEU A 491 -10.58 0.91 17.95
C LEU A 491 -9.68 0.25 16.89
N LYS A 492 -8.55 -0.31 17.35
CA LYS A 492 -7.65 -1.10 16.50
C LYS A 492 -8.25 -2.50 16.29
N PRO A 493 -8.00 -3.14 15.14
CA PRO A 493 -8.50 -4.50 14.87
C PRO A 493 -7.94 -5.58 15.81
N ALA A 494 -6.90 -5.26 16.59
CA ALA A 494 -6.35 -6.14 17.62
C ALA A 494 -7.24 -6.26 18.87
N ASP A 495 -8.05 -5.24 19.17
CA ASP A 495 -8.85 -5.15 20.41
C ASP A 495 -10.18 -5.92 20.27
N LYS A 496 -10.08 -7.22 19.98
CA LYS A 496 -11.24 -8.07 19.64
C LYS A 496 -12.29 -8.15 20.75
N THR A 497 -11.87 -8.25 22.02
CA THR A 497 -12.77 -8.35 23.17
C THR A 497 -13.58 -7.08 23.40
N GLN A 498 -12.92 -5.91 23.33
CA GLN A 498 -13.59 -4.61 23.44
C GLN A 498 -14.56 -4.39 22.28
N THR A 499 -14.15 -4.76 21.07
CA THR A 499 -15.00 -4.73 19.87
C THR A 499 -16.24 -5.60 20.07
N THR A 500 -16.09 -6.84 20.56
CA THR A 500 -17.22 -7.74 20.84
C THR A 500 -18.16 -7.15 21.88
N MET A 501 -17.66 -6.65 23.01
CA MET A 501 -18.52 -6.05 24.04
C MET A 501 -19.31 -4.85 23.51
N LEU A 502 -18.66 -3.97 22.73
CA LEU A 502 -19.33 -2.82 22.13
C LEU A 502 -20.36 -3.23 21.07
N VAL A 503 -20.05 -4.22 20.24
CA VAL A 503 -20.98 -4.72 19.21
C VAL A 503 -22.18 -5.40 19.87
N THR A 504 -21.97 -6.26 20.86
CA THR A 504 -23.05 -6.89 21.63
C THR A 504 -23.94 -5.84 22.30
N TRP A 505 -23.34 -4.84 22.96
CA TRP A 505 -24.11 -3.77 23.59
C TRP A 505 -24.88 -2.91 22.57
N LEU A 506 -24.28 -2.63 21.41
CA LEU A 506 -24.96 -1.94 20.32
C LEU A 506 -26.14 -2.75 19.77
N ILE A 507 -25.99 -4.07 19.58
CA ILE A 507 -27.08 -4.95 19.15
C ILE A 507 -28.22 -4.90 20.16
N GLU A 508 -27.94 -5.03 21.44
CA GLU A 508 -28.94 -4.90 22.50
C GLU A 508 -29.62 -3.53 22.48
N LEU A 509 -28.88 -2.43 22.30
CA LEU A 509 -29.46 -1.10 22.19
C LEU A 509 -30.36 -0.92 20.96
N TYR A 510 -29.98 -1.50 19.81
CA TYR A 510 -30.83 -1.49 18.61
C TYR A 510 -32.09 -2.32 18.81
N LEU A 511 -31.95 -3.53 19.37
CA LEU A 511 -33.07 -4.44 19.60
C LEU A 511 -34.02 -3.91 20.68
N ASN A 512 -33.52 -3.32 21.76
CA ASN A 512 -34.34 -2.67 22.79
C ASN A 512 -35.14 -1.50 22.21
N ARG A 513 -34.53 -0.69 21.33
CA ARG A 513 -35.24 0.43 20.69
C ARG A 513 -36.27 -0.05 19.68
N LEU A 514 -35.98 -1.10 18.91
CA LEU A 514 -36.96 -1.75 18.04
C LEU A 514 -38.09 -2.39 18.87
N GLY A 515 -37.77 -3.02 19.99
CA GLY A 515 -38.71 -3.61 20.94
C GLY A 515 -39.65 -2.56 21.54
N ALA A 516 -39.12 -1.44 22.03
CA ALA A 516 -39.91 -0.33 22.55
C ALA A 516 -40.88 0.24 21.51
N LEU A 517 -40.46 0.35 20.24
CA LEU A 517 -41.34 0.77 19.14
C LEU A 517 -42.41 -0.29 18.83
N LYS A 518 -42.11 -1.58 18.95
CA LYS A 518 -43.09 -2.66 18.80
C LYS A 518 -44.11 -2.67 19.94
N GLU A 519 -43.68 -2.49 21.18
CA GLU A 519 -44.54 -2.41 22.37
C GLU A 519 -45.50 -1.23 22.30
N GLN A 520 -45.08 -0.12 21.69
CA GLN A 520 -45.92 1.05 21.42
C GLN A 520 -46.91 0.83 20.25
N GLY A 521 -46.93 -0.35 19.61
CA GLY A 521 -47.82 -0.67 18.50
C GLY A 521 -47.47 0.00 17.16
N LEU A 522 -46.29 0.61 17.05
CA LEU A 522 -45.85 1.39 15.88
C LEU A 522 -45.09 0.54 14.83
N GLN A 523 -45.47 -0.73 14.67
CA GLN A 523 -44.76 -1.67 13.78
C GLN A 523 -44.74 -1.26 12.30
N ASN A 524 -45.73 -0.43 11.89
CA ASN A 524 -45.89 0.07 10.52
C ASN A 524 -45.46 1.53 10.34
N ASP A 525 -44.86 2.17 11.36
CA ASP A 525 -44.39 3.55 11.25
C ASP A 525 -43.05 3.62 10.49
N GLY A 526 -42.84 4.68 9.70
CA GLY A 526 -41.59 4.90 8.96
C GLY A 526 -40.36 4.99 9.88
N LYS A 527 -40.56 5.36 11.15
CA LYS A 527 -39.51 5.35 12.19
C LYS A 527 -39.00 3.94 12.52
N TYR A 528 -39.88 2.95 12.48
CA TYR A 528 -39.49 1.55 12.70
C TYR A 528 -38.67 1.03 11.51
N TYR A 529 -39.11 1.30 10.28
CA TYR A 529 -38.38 0.91 9.08
C TYR A 529 -37.01 1.59 8.94
N THR A 530 -36.91 2.88 9.26
CA THR A 530 -35.62 3.61 9.24
C THR A 530 -34.66 3.06 10.27
N LEU A 531 -35.11 2.81 11.51
CA LEU A 531 -34.27 2.19 12.53
C LEU A 531 -33.85 0.76 12.17
N ARG A 532 -34.75 -0.01 11.56
CA ARG A 532 -34.46 -1.36 11.07
C ARG A 532 -33.44 -1.35 9.94
N ASP A 533 -33.54 -0.40 9.01
CA ASP A 533 -32.54 -0.23 7.95
C ASP A 533 -31.18 0.22 8.50
N GLU A 534 -31.17 1.14 9.49
CA GLU A 534 -29.94 1.49 10.23
C GLU A 534 -29.32 0.26 10.91
N PHE A 535 -30.12 -0.59 11.55
CA PHE A 535 -29.66 -1.83 12.16
C PHE A 535 -29.09 -2.81 11.13
N ARG A 536 -29.75 -2.98 9.98
CA ARG A 536 -29.25 -3.84 8.89
C ARG A 536 -27.95 -3.32 8.29
N LYS A 537 -27.84 -2.01 8.08
CA LYS A 537 -26.60 -1.35 7.65
C LYS A 537 -25.49 -1.51 8.68
N PHE A 538 -25.82 -1.44 9.96
CA PHE A 538 -24.88 -1.69 11.06
C PHE A 538 -24.36 -3.13 11.04
N LEU A 539 -25.25 -4.14 10.94
CA LEU A 539 -24.83 -5.55 10.85
C LEU A 539 -23.96 -5.80 9.61
N ALA A 540 -24.30 -5.18 8.47
CA ALA A 540 -23.57 -5.31 7.21
C ALA A 540 -22.18 -4.65 7.21
N HIS A 541 -21.84 -3.85 8.23
CA HIS A 541 -20.54 -3.18 8.28
C HIS A 541 -19.40 -4.18 8.48
N GLN A 542 -18.32 -4.07 7.69
CA GLN A 542 -17.24 -5.08 7.63
C GLN A 542 -16.66 -5.45 9.00
N ARG A 543 -16.35 -4.45 9.85
CA ARG A 543 -15.79 -4.70 11.19
C ARG A 543 -16.74 -5.46 12.11
N VAL A 544 -18.04 -5.17 11.98
CA VAL A 544 -19.10 -5.82 12.75
C VAL A 544 -19.24 -7.25 12.26
N LYS A 545 -19.28 -7.47 10.94
CA LYS A 545 -19.30 -8.81 10.31
C LYS A 545 -18.11 -9.68 10.74
N ASP A 546 -16.89 -9.12 10.72
CA ASP A 546 -15.69 -9.85 11.15
C ASP A 546 -15.80 -10.25 12.63
N CYS A 547 -16.26 -9.35 13.50
CA CYS A 547 -16.47 -9.65 14.93
C CYS A 547 -17.56 -10.71 15.17
N LEU A 548 -18.67 -10.60 14.44
CA LEU A 548 -19.80 -11.53 14.53
C LEU A 548 -19.46 -12.90 13.96
N SER A 549 -18.49 -13.01 13.05
CA SER A 549 -18.05 -14.29 12.50
C SER A 549 -17.45 -15.21 13.57
N PHE A 550 -16.80 -14.62 14.58
CA PHE A 550 -16.24 -15.34 15.73
C PHE A 550 -17.30 -15.64 16.79
N ASN A 551 -18.33 -14.80 16.94
CA ASN A 551 -19.34 -14.88 18.01
C ASN A 551 -20.77 -15.02 17.47
N LYS A 552 -20.98 -15.93 16.51
CA LYS A 552 -22.27 -16.11 15.84
C LYS A 552 -23.40 -16.46 16.82
N ASN A 553 -23.14 -17.36 17.78
CA ASN A 553 -24.16 -17.88 18.70
C ASN A 553 -24.77 -16.79 19.58
N THR A 554 -23.96 -15.93 20.18
CA THR A 554 -24.46 -14.84 21.04
C THR A 554 -25.35 -13.87 20.27
N ALA A 555 -24.98 -13.51 19.04
CA ALA A 555 -25.82 -12.65 18.20
C ALA A 555 -27.13 -13.33 17.82
N TYR A 556 -27.10 -14.63 17.52
CA TYR A 556 -28.32 -15.40 17.27
C TYR A 556 -29.23 -15.47 18.50
N ASP A 557 -28.68 -15.75 19.68
CA ASP A 557 -29.44 -15.83 20.93
C ASP A 557 -30.10 -14.49 21.27
N LEU A 558 -29.38 -13.38 21.08
CA LEU A 558 -29.90 -12.04 21.27
C LEU A 558 -31.03 -11.72 20.29
N ILE A 559 -30.83 -11.92 18.99
CA ILE A 559 -31.87 -11.63 17.98
C ILE A 559 -33.09 -12.54 18.18
N ALA A 560 -32.89 -13.81 18.54
CA ALA A 560 -33.95 -14.75 18.82
C ALA A 560 -34.75 -14.37 20.07
N SER A 561 -34.09 -13.90 21.14
CA SER A 561 -34.75 -13.47 22.38
C SER A 561 -35.74 -12.31 22.18
N HIS A 562 -35.47 -11.44 21.20
CA HIS A 562 -36.36 -10.34 20.82
C HIS A 562 -37.45 -10.72 19.80
N GLY A 563 -37.48 -11.97 19.32
CA GLY A 563 -38.53 -12.49 18.44
C GLY A 563 -38.52 -11.96 17.00
N ASN A 564 -37.39 -11.46 16.50
CA ASN A 564 -37.28 -10.93 15.12
C ASN A 564 -36.80 -12.00 14.13
N ILE A 565 -37.71 -12.87 13.68
CA ILE A 565 -37.41 -13.97 12.74
C ILE A 565 -36.84 -13.44 11.40
N GLU A 566 -37.41 -12.38 10.84
CA GLU A 566 -36.93 -11.81 9.57
C GLU A 566 -35.51 -11.21 9.66
N ASP A 567 -35.17 -10.59 10.80
CA ASP A 567 -33.82 -10.04 11.00
C ASP A 567 -32.81 -11.15 11.33
N LEU A 568 -33.27 -12.27 11.92
CA LEU A 568 -32.50 -13.49 12.10
C LEU A 568 -32.12 -14.12 10.75
N VAL A 569 -33.08 -14.22 9.81
CA VAL A 569 -32.84 -14.73 8.45
C VAL A 569 -31.91 -13.77 7.68
N PHE A 570 -32.10 -12.46 7.82
CA PHE A 570 -31.18 -11.47 7.24
C PHE A 570 -29.76 -11.62 7.81
N PHE A 571 -29.63 -11.78 9.13
CA PHE A 571 -28.34 -11.99 9.78
C PHE A 571 -27.68 -13.30 9.33
N ALA A 572 -28.43 -14.39 9.24
CA ALA A 572 -27.92 -15.68 8.76
C ALA A 572 -27.46 -15.61 7.29
N MET A 573 -28.19 -14.89 6.42
CA MET A 573 -27.76 -14.61 5.05
C MET A 573 -26.47 -13.78 4.99
N LEU A 574 -26.31 -12.80 5.88
CA LEU A 574 -25.14 -11.93 5.93
C LEU A 574 -23.89 -12.69 6.41
N MET A 575 -24.06 -13.59 7.38
CA MET A 575 -23.00 -14.41 7.97
C MET A 575 -22.66 -15.66 7.16
N HIS A 576 -23.32 -15.86 6.01
CA HIS A 576 -23.20 -17.04 5.15
C HIS A 576 -23.51 -18.36 5.87
N ASP A 577 -24.41 -18.31 6.86
CA ASP A 577 -24.90 -19.50 7.58
C ASP A 577 -26.16 -20.02 6.89
N TYR A 578 -25.96 -20.60 5.71
CA TYR A 578 -27.05 -21.05 4.86
C TYR A 578 -27.75 -22.29 5.41
N GLU A 579 -27.11 -23.08 6.28
CA GLU A 579 -27.74 -24.25 6.93
C GLU A 579 -28.97 -23.82 7.76
N ARG A 580 -28.85 -22.75 8.55
CA ARG A 580 -29.98 -22.20 9.31
C ARG A 580 -31.03 -21.55 8.42
N VAL A 581 -30.60 -20.84 7.36
CA VAL A 581 -31.53 -20.22 6.40
C VAL A 581 -32.36 -21.28 5.68
N ILE A 582 -31.73 -22.33 5.17
CA ILE A 582 -32.39 -23.43 4.46
C ILE A 582 -33.30 -24.19 5.41
N SER A 583 -32.83 -24.51 6.63
CA SER A 583 -33.66 -25.17 7.64
C SER A 583 -34.90 -24.35 7.98
N HIS A 584 -34.76 -23.02 8.08
CA HIS A 584 -35.89 -22.12 8.30
C HIS A 584 -36.87 -22.13 7.12
N HIS A 585 -36.38 -22.06 5.88
CA HIS A 585 -37.26 -22.12 4.69
C HIS A 585 -37.96 -23.47 4.56
N ILE A 586 -37.29 -24.58 4.89
CA ILE A 586 -37.89 -25.93 4.94
C ILE A 586 -38.98 -26.00 6.01
N GLN A 587 -38.74 -25.43 7.20
CA GLN A 587 -39.76 -25.38 8.26
C GLN A 587 -41.01 -24.57 7.88
N HIS A 588 -40.88 -23.62 6.95
CA HIS A 588 -41.98 -22.77 6.46
C HIS A 588 -42.55 -23.24 5.10
N ASP A 589 -42.21 -24.47 4.67
CA ASP A 589 -42.64 -25.07 3.40
C ASP A 589 -42.25 -24.30 2.12
N ASP A 590 -41.29 -23.37 2.21
CA ASP A 590 -40.78 -22.62 1.05
C ASP A 590 -39.53 -23.29 0.46
N TYR A 591 -39.75 -24.46 -0.15
CA TYR A 591 -38.70 -25.27 -0.77
C TYR A 591 -38.07 -24.59 -2.00
N LYS A 592 -38.77 -23.65 -2.65
CA LYS A 592 -38.24 -22.89 -3.80
C LYS A 592 -37.23 -21.85 -3.37
N ALA A 593 -37.54 -21.06 -2.34
CA ALA A 593 -36.57 -20.12 -1.77
C ALA A 593 -35.35 -20.86 -1.17
N ALA A 594 -35.56 -22.04 -0.57
CA ALA A 594 -34.47 -22.90 -0.11
C ALA A 594 -33.55 -23.32 -1.28
N LEU A 595 -34.12 -23.75 -2.41
CA LEU A 595 -33.37 -24.11 -3.61
C LEU A 595 -32.66 -22.90 -4.24
N ASP A 596 -33.29 -21.72 -4.24
CA ASP A 596 -32.68 -20.48 -4.73
C ASP A 596 -31.49 -20.06 -3.85
N VAL A 597 -31.58 -20.22 -2.54
CA VAL A 597 -30.47 -19.97 -1.61
C VAL A 597 -29.34 -20.98 -1.85
N LEU A 598 -29.65 -22.26 -2.09
CA LEU A 598 -28.67 -23.28 -2.46
C LEU A 598 -27.98 -23.02 -3.81
N THR A 599 -28.75 -22.56 -4.81
CA THR A 599 -28.26 -22.39 -6.19
C THR A 599 -27.44 -21.11 -6.33
N ASN A 600 -27.98 -19.99 -5.86
CA ASN A 600 -27.46 -18.64 -6.12
C ASN A 600 -26.36 -18.21 -5.15
N LYS A 601 -26.32 -18.75 -3.91
CA LYS A 601 -25.52 -18.16 -2.84
C LYS A 601 -24.32 -18.95 -2.33
N GLN A 602 -24.07 -20.22 -2.75
CA GLN A 602 -22.75 -20.86 -2.53
C GLN A 602 -22.46 -22.19 -3.27
N GLY A 603 -21.22 -22.67 -3.09
CA GLY A 603 -20.62 -23.89 -3.64
C GLY A 603 -20.16 -24.90 -2.58
N ASP A 604 -20.75 -24.87 -1.37
CA ASP A 604 -20.53 -25.90 -0.36
C ASP A 604 -21.32 -27.16 -0.73
N THR A 605 -20.58 -28.18 -1.16
CA THR A 605 -21.11 -29.47 -1.62
C THR A 605 -21.80 -30.25 -0.49
N GLU A 606 -21.40 -30.01 0.77
CA GLU A 606 -21.97 -30.68 1.95
C GLU A 606 -23.43 -30.32 2.24
N LEU A 607 -23.83 -29.08 2.02
CA LEU A 607 -25.22 -28.66 2.22
C LEU A 607 -26.13 -29.28 1.16
N TYR A 608 -25.63 -29.47 -0.07
CA TYR A 608 -26.34 -30.24 -1.07
C TYR A 608 -26.59 -31.65 -0.55
N TYR A 609 -25.60 -32.36 -0.02
CA TYR A 609 -25.83 -33.74 0.48
C TYR A 609 -26.83 -33.82 1.63
N LYS A 610 -26.79 -32.88 2.59
CA LYS A 610 -27.72 -32.87 3.74
C LYS A 610 -29.18 -32.60 3.34
N PHE A 611 -29.41 -31.61 2.47
CA PHE A 611 -30.76 -31.18 2.10
C PHE A 611 -31.32 -31.89 0.86
N SER A 612 -30.49 -32.61 0.10
CA SER A 612 -30.90 -33.36 -1.10
C SER A 612 -32.03 -34.37 -0.85
N PRO A 613 -32.05 -35.18 0.22
CA PRO A 613 -33.14 -36.12 0.46
C PRO A 613 -34.50 -35.42 0.64
N VAL A 614 -34.51 -34.29 1.35
CA VAL A 614 -35.74 -33.50 1.61
C VAL A 614 -36.20 -32.79 0.33
N LEU A 615 -35.28 -32.16 -0.40
CA LEU A 615 -35.62 -31.45 -1.64
C LEU A 615 -36.04 -32.38 -2.76
N MET A 616 -35.46 -33.59 -2.86
CA MET A 616 -35.88 -34.60 -3.82
C MET A 616 -37.30 -35.12 -3.53
N GLN A 617 -37.71 -35.11 -2.26
CA GLN A 617 -39.06 -35.50 -1.85
C GLN A 617 -40.16 -34.54 -2.32
N TYR A 618 -39.90 -33.25 -2.27
CA TYR A 618 -40.92 -32.25 -2.59
C TYR A 618 -40.77 -31.66 -3.99
N ILE A 619 -39.54 -31.51 -4.51
CA ILE A 619 -39.25 -30.86 -5.81
C ILE A 619 -38.14 -31.59 -6.59
N PRO A 620 -38.41 -32.77 -7.18
CA PRO A 620 -37.38 -33.55 -7.87
C PRO A 620 -36.84 -32.88 -9.14
N LYS A 621 -37.69 -32.24 -9.95
CA LYS A 621 -37.27 -31.63 -11.23
C LYS A 621 -36.29 -30.47 -11.05
N GLN A 622 -36.66 -29.50 -10.21
CA GLN A 622 -35.83 -28.32 -9.99
C GLN A 622 -34.54 -28.67 -9.23
N THR A 623 -34.58 -29.69 -8.36
CA THR A 623 -33.40 -30.21 -7.67
C THR A 623 -32.42 -30.85 -8.66
N VAL A 624 -32.90 -31.70 -9.58
CA VAL A 624 -32.04 -32.29 -10.61
C VAL A 624 -31.50 -31.24 -11.59
N ASP A 625 -32.30 -30.25 -11.98
CA ASP A 625 -31.82 -29.11 -12.79
C ASP A 625 -30.69 -28.34 -12.07
N SER A 626 -30.81 -28.15 -10.76
CA SER A 626 -29.78 -27.51 -9.95
C SER A 626 -28.50 -28.35 -9.85
N TRP A 627 -28.61 -29.69 -9.81
CA TRP A 627 -27.46 -30.59 -9.82
C TRP A 627 -26.75 -30.58 -11.18
N ILE A 628 -27.51 -30.62 -12.28
CA ILE A 628 -26.98 -30.53 -13.65
C ILE A 628 -26.25 -29.20 -13.85
N ALA A 629 -26.84 -28.09 -13.39
CA ALA A 629 -26.22 -26.77 -13.49
C ALA A 629 -24.89 -26.63 -12.72
N LYS A 630 -24.70 -27.38 -11.62
CA LYS A 630 -23.45 -27.37 -10.83
C LYS A 630 -22.41 -28.38 -11.31
N GLY A 631 -22.82 -29.40 -12.07
CA GLY A 631 -21.95 -30.31 -12.82
C GLY A 631 -20.81 -30.93 -11.98
N ARG A 632 -19.56 -30.61 -12.36
CA ARG A 632 -18.32 -31.22 -11.82
C ARG A 632 -18.04 -30.98 -10.34
N LYS A 633 -18.83 -30.15 -9.67
CA LYS A 633 -18.57 -29.79 -8.26
C LYS A 633 -19.16 -30.76 -7.26
N LEU A 634 -20.13 -31.59 -7.64
CA LEU A 634 -20.79 -32.53 -6.74
C LEU A 634 -20.25 -33.94 -7.00
N ASP A 635 -19.78 -34.62 -5.95
CA ASP A 635 -19.48 -36.06 -6.01
C ASP A 635 -20.79 -36.84 -6.16
N PRO A 636 -21.00 -37.55 -7.28
CA PRO A 636 -22.25 -38.25 -7.50
C PRO A 636 -22.43 -39.43 -6.53
N GLN A 637 -21.34 -40.02 -6.02
CA GLN A 637 -21.39 -41.14 -5.07
C GLN A 637 -22.17 -40.82 -3.78
N ARG A 638 -22.03 -39.58 -3.27
CA ARG A 638 -22.71 -39.13 -2.04
C ARG A 638 -24.19 -38.80 -2.27
N LEU A 639 -24.62 -38.66 -3.52
CA LEU A 639 -26.02 -38.46 -3.91
C LEU A 639 -26.75 -39.79 -4.14
N ILE A 640 -26.03 -40.91 -4.29
CA ILE A 640 -26.63 -42.25 -4.49
C ILE A 640 -27.61 -42.61 -3.37
N PRO A 641 -27.30 -42.44 -2.06
CA PRO A 641 -28.26 -42.77 -1.00
C PRO A 641 -29.53 -41.91 -1.07
N ALA A 642 -29.42 -40.65 -1.51
CA ALA A 642 -30.57 -39.76 -1.68
C ALA A 642 -31.45 -40.20 -2.87
N LEU A 643 -30.85 -40.70 -3.95
CA LEU A 643 -31.54 -41.26 -5.11
C LEU A 643 -32.19 -42.62 -4.80
N VAL A 644 -31.46 -43.52 -4.14
CA VAL A 644 -31.92 -44.89 -3.80
C VAL A 644 -33.03 -44.89 -2.76
N ASN A 645 -32.95 -44.02 -1.74
CA ASN A 645 -34.02 -43.89 -0.75
C ASN A 645 -35.33 -43.38 -1.37
N TYR A 646 -35.27 -42.71 -2.51
CA TYR A 646 -36.43 -42.17 -3.22
C TYR A 646 -37.04 -43.14 -4.24
N ASP A 647 -36.25 -44.06 -4.79
CA ASP A 647 -36.73 -45.14 -5.69
C ASP A 647 -37.70 -46.13 -4.99
N HIS A 648 -37.70 -46.19 -3.65
CA HIS A 648 -38.69 -46.99 -2.91
C HIS A 648 -40.10 -46.37 -2.93
N THR A 649 -40.23 -45.10 -3.27
CA THR A 649 -41.54 -44.47 -3.55
C THR A 649 -41.81 -44.64 -5.05
N HIS A 650 -42.77 -45.49 -5.41
CA HIS A 650 -43.09 -45.98 -6.76
C HIS A 650 -43.50 -44.92 -7.82
N ASP A 651 -42.78 -43.81 -7.96
CA ASP A 651 -43.03 -42.78 -8.96
C ASP A 651 -42.10 -42.92 -10.16
N SER A 652 -42.62 -43.50 -11.25
CA SER A 652 -41.95 -43.63 -12.56
C SER A 652 -41.37 -42.31 -13.10
N LYS A 653 -41.94 -41.16 -12.69
CA LYS A 653 -41.45 -39.83 -13.08
C LYS A 653 -40.17 -39.43 -12.35
N ALA A 654 -39.95 -39.90 -11.13
CA ALA A 654 -38.75 -39.59 -10.36
C ALA A 654 -37.56 -40.45 -10.81
N SER A 655 -37.78 -41.73 -11.12
CA SER A 655 -36.74 -42.60 -11.70
C SER A 655 -36.30 -42.11 -13.08
N SER A 656 -37.20 -41.52 -13.87
CA SER A 656 -36.84 -40.86 -15.15
C SER A 656 -35.94 -39.64 -14.98
N GLU A 657 -36.12 -38.86 -13.91
CA GLU A 657 -35.27 -37.69 -13.62
C GLU A 657 -33.93 -38.12 -13.00
N ALA A 658 -33.91 -39.22 -12.22
CA ALA A 658 -32.68 -39.87 -11.77
C ALA A 658 -31.85 -40.39 -12.95
N ILE A 659 -32.48 -41.02 -13.95
CA ILE A 659 -31.83 -41.42 -15.20
C ILE A 659 -31.25 -40.20 -15.92
N ARG A 660 -32.00 -39.10 -16.05
CA ARG A 660 -31.51 -37.86 -16.67
C ARG A 660 -30.26 -37.31 -16.00
N TYR A 661 -30.21 -37.35 -14.66
CA TYR A 661 -29.02 -36.93 -13.92
C TYR A 661 -27.83 -37.86 -14.14
N LEU A 662 -28.07 -39.17 -14.12
CA LEU A 662 -27.01 -40.17 -14.30
C LEU A 662 -26.48 -40.20 -15.74
N GLU A 663 -27.34 -40.00 -16.74
CA GLU A 663 -26.95 -39.80 -18.14
C GLU A 663 -26.04 -38.59 -18.30
N PHE A 664 -26.37 -37.47 -17.66
CA PHE A 664 -25.50 -36.31 -17.62
C PHE A 664 -24.17 -36.61 -16.91
N CYS A 665 -24.20 -37.40 -15.83
CA CYS A 665 -22.98 -37.84 -15.14
C CYS A 665 -22.08 -38.72 -16.01
N VAL A 666 -22.64 -39.52 -16.91
CA VAL A 666 -21.86 -40.39 -17.80
C VAL A 666 -21.41 -39.65 -19.07
N HIS A 667 -22.29 -38.89 -19.71
CA HIS A 667 -22.00 -38.23 -20.99
C HIS A 667 -21.19 -36.94 -20.85
N ASP A 668 -21.52 -36.07 -19.89
CA ASP A 668 -20.91 -34.73 -19.77
C ASP A 668 -19.82 -34.66 -18.68
N LEU A 669 -19.94 -35.49 -17.63
CA LEU A 669 -18.98 -35.55 -16.51
C LEU A 669 -17.95 -36.68 -16.65
N SER A 670 -18.17 -37.65 -17.54
CA SER A 670 -17.28 -38.80 -17.82
C SER A 670 -16.75 -39.48 -16.55
N VAL A 671 -17.56 -39.56 -15.49
CA VAL A 671 -17.14 -40.11 -14.20
C VAL A 671 -16.95 -41.61 -14.37
N GLN A 672 -15.78 -42.17 -14.05
CA GLN A 672 -15.42 -43.59 -14.26
C GLN A 672 -15.85 -44.51 -13.08
N ASP A 673 -16.67 -44.01 -12.16
CA ASP A 673 -17.00 -44.72 -10.94
C ASP A 673 -17.93 -45.91 -11.19
N THR A 674 -17.51 -47.09 -10.75
CA THR A 674 -18.24 -48.35 -10.92
C THR A 674 -19.63 -48.35 -10.31
N ALA A 675 -19.82 -47.68 -9.18
CA ALA A 675 -21.11 -47.61 -8.50
C ALA A 675 -22.18 -46.85 -9.31
N ILE A 676 -21.80 -45.75 -9.98
CA ILE A 676 -22.71 -44.94 -10.80
C ILE A 676 -23.18 -45.74 -12.00
N HIS A 677 -22.23 -46.39 -12.68
CA HIS A 677 -22.54 -47.22 -13.84
C HIS A 677 -23.36 -48.44 -13.45
N ASN A 678 -23.03 -49.10 -12.33
CA ASN A 678 -23.80 -50.23 -11.82
C ASN A 678 -25.24 -49.82 -11.45
N TYR A 679 -25.43 -48.63 -10.86
CA TYR A 679 -26.77 -48.12 -10.55
C TYR A 679 -27.53 -47.72 -11.82
N LEU A 680 -26.87 -47.07 -12.78
CA LEU A 680 -27.45 -46.74 -14.07
C LEU A 680 -27.83 -47.99 -14.88
N LEU A 681 -26.99 -49.03 -14.88
CA LEU A 681 -27.32 -50.34 -15.45
C LEU A 681 -28.53 -50.96 -14.75
N SER A 682 -28.63 -50.84 -13.41
CA SER A 682 -29.80 -51.32 -12.66
C SER A 682 -31.09 -50.60 -13.04
N LEU A 683 -31.01 -49.31 -13.35
CA LEU A 683 -32.15 -48.52 -13.81
C LEU A 683 -32.50 -48.82 -15.28
N TYR A 684 -31.50 -48.96 -16.16
CA TYR A 684 -31.74 -49.32 -17.55
C TYR A 684 -32.29 -50.73 -17.72
N ALA A 685 -31.79 -51.71 -16.97
CA ALA A 685 -32.32 -53.08 -16.99
C ALA A 685 -33.78 -53.15 -16.50
N LYS A 686 -34.20 -52.24 -15.60
CA LYS A 686 -35.57 -52.17 -15.10
C LYS A 686 -36.54 -51.37 -15.96
N LEU A 687 -36.10 -50.24 -16.53
CA LEU A 687 -36.98 -49.26 -17.17
C LEU A 687 -36.82 -49.16 -18.70
N GLN A 688 -35.62 -49.38 -19.27
CA GLN A 688 -35.35 -49.15 -20.70
C GLN A 688 -34.25 -50.08 -21.29
N PRO A 689 -34.61 -51.24 -21.85
CA PRO A 689 -33.64 -52.20 -22.40
C PRO A 689 -32.96 -51.74 -23.71
N GLU A 690 -33.59 -50.89 -24.51
CA GLU A 690 -33.01 -50.41 -25.78
C GLU A 690 -31.84 -49.43 -25.58
N GLN A 691 -31.89 -48.63 -24.50
CA GLN A 691 -30.81 -47.70 -24.17
C GLN A 691 -29.63 -48.42 -23.53
N LEU A 692 -29.86 -49.54 -22.84
CA LEU A 692 -28.81 -50.40 -22.29
C LEU A 692 -27.85 -50.89 -23.39
N ILE A 693 -28.37 -51.35 -24.53
CA ILE A 693 -27.54 -51.83 -25.64
C ILE A 693 -26.71 -50.69 -26.24
N LYS A 694 -27.31 -49.51 -26.40
CA LYS A 694 -26.60 -48.32 -26.90
C LYS A 694 -25.49 -47.91 -25.93
N TYR A 695 -25.77 -47.92 -24.63
CA TYR A 695 -24.82 -47.61 -23.58
C TYR A 695 -23.64 -48.58 -23.55
N LEU A 696 -23.91 -49.88 -23.58
CA LEU A 696 -22.88 -50.93 -23.58
C LEU A 696 -21.99 -50.87 -24.83
N ARG A 697 -22.53 -50.49 -26.00
CA ARG A 697 -21.75 -50.30 -27.23
C ARG A 697 -20.86 -49.06 -27.18
N ILE A 698 -21.29 -48.00 -26.50
CA ILE A 698 -20.57 -46.72 -26.41
C ILE A 698 -19.38 -46.80 -25.43
N GLN A 699 -19.47 -47.61 -24.37
CA GLN A 699 -18.43 -47.66 -23.32
C GLN A 699 -17.20 -48.54 -23.64
N GLY A 700 -17.11 -49.10 -24.84
CA GLY A 700 -15.90 -49.76 -25.35
C GLY A 700 -15.83 -51.28 -25.13
N GLN A 701 -14.83 -51.91 -25.74
CA GLN A 701 -14.68 -53.37 -25.84
C GLN A 701 -13.61 -53.97 -24.91
N ASN A 702 -12.82 -53.12 -24.20
CA ASN A 702 -11.67 -53.58 -23.43
C ASN A 702 -12.01 -53.76 -21.94
N PRO A 703 -11.59 -54.88 -21.29
CA PRO A 703 -11.90 -55.15 -19.88
C PRO A 703 -11.42 -54.06 -18.92
N ASP A 704 -10.27 -53.45 -19.20
CA ASP A 704 -9.66 -52.41 -18.34
C ASP A 704 -10.20 -51.00 -18.59
N SER A 705 -10.90 -50.76 -19.70
CA SER A 705 -11.48 -49.45 -20.02
C SER A 705 -12.93 -49.30 -19.61
N VAL A 706 -13.54 -50.37 -19.07
CA VAL A 706 -14.96 -50.42 -18.76
C VAL A 706 -15.20 -50.00 -17.31
N PRO A 707 -15.90 -48.88 -17.06
CA PRO A 707 -16.13 -48.35 -15.73
C PRO A 707 -17.29 -49.01 -14.98
N TYR A 708 -17.73 -50.22 -15.34
CA TYR A 708 -18.76 -50.97 -14.61
C TYR A 708 -18.30 -52.36 -14.24
N ASP A 709 -18.87 -52.93 -13.17
CA ASP A 709 -18.57 -54.30 -12.78
C ASP A 709 -19.26 -55.26 -13.74
N LEU A 710 -18.47 -55.83 -14.65
CA LEU A 710 -18.89 -56.80 -15.64
C LEU A 710 -19.64 -58.00 -15.01
N LYS A 711 -19.26 -58.45 -13.80
CA LYS A 711 -19.91 -59.59 -13.12
C LYS A 711 -21.28 -59.20 -12.55
N TYR A 712 -21.39 -58.00 -12.01
CA TYR A 712 -22.67 -57.46 -11.54
C TYR A 712 -23.62 -57.22 -12.72
N ALA A 713 -23.11 -56.66 -13.82
CA ALA A 713 -23.84 -56.47 -15.06
C ALA A 713 -24.35 -57.79 -15.64
N LEU A 714 -23.52 -58.84 -15.68
CA LEU A 714 -23.94 -60.18 -16.12
C LEU A 714 -25.06 -60.75 -15.27
N ARG A 715 -24.96 -60.65 -13.93
CA ARG A 715 -26.00 -61.16 -13.03
C ARG A 715 -27.33 -60.48 -13.31
N LEU A 716 -27.31 -59.15 -13.40
CA LEU A 716 -28.51 -58.36 -13.64
C LEU A 716 -29.12 -58.63 -15.03
N CYS A 717 -28.28 -58.70 -16.07
CA CYS A 717 -28.73 -59.02 -17.43
C CYS A 717 -29.25 -60.46 -17.56
N ALA A 718 -28.69 -61.41 -16.80
CA ALA A 718 -29.17 -62.78 -16.72
C ALA A 718 -30.51 -62.88 -15.97
N GLU A 719 -30.66 -62.17 -14.85
CA GLU A 719 -31.93 -62.08 -14.10
C GLU A 719 -33.07 -61.49 -14.96
N HIS A 720 -32.76 -60.50 -15.80
CA HIS A 720 -33.72 -59.88 -16.72
C HIS A 720 -33.78 -60.53 -18.12
N SER A 721 -33.06 -61.63 -18.36
CA SER A 721 -33.05 -62.42 -19.62
C SER A 721 -32.61 -61.66 -20.89
N HIS A 722 -31.74 -60.65 -20.78
CA HIS A 722 -31.21 -59.90 -21.92
C HIS A 722 -29.99 -60.58 -22.56
N LYS A 723 -30.24 -61.57 -23.43
CA LYS A 723 -29.19 -62.42 -24.05
C LYS A 723 -28.17 -61.65 -24.90
N GLU A 724 -28.60 -60.66 -25.69
CA GLU A 724 -27.69 -59.85 -26.52
C GLU A 724 -26.71 -59.01 -25.70
N ALA A 725 -27.20 -58.42 -24.59
CA ALA A 725 -26.37 -57.69 -23.65
C ALA A 725 -25.39 -58.63 -22.93
N CYS A 726 -25.81 -59.86 -22.62
CA CYS A 726 -24.93 -60.88 -22.05
C CYS A 726 -23.80 -61.25 -23.02
N VAL A 727 -24.10 -61.50 -24.30
CA VAL A 727 -23.08 -61.80 -25.33
C VAL A 727 -22.07 -60.65 -25.43
N HIS A 728 -22.54 -59.40 -25.39
CA HIS A 728 -21.65 -58.23 -25.42
C HIS A 728 -20.78 -58.13 -24.16
N ILE A 729 -21.31 -58.45 -22.98
CA ILE A 729 -20.53 -58.42 -21.73
C ILE A 729 -19.52 -59.58 -21.69
N TYR A 730 -19.88 -60.79 -22.14
CA TYR A 730 -18.93 -61.91 -22.26
C TYR A 730 -17.82 -61.61 -23.26
N ARG A 731 -18.14 -60.95 -24.38
CA ARG A 731 -17.15 -60.42 -25.32
C ARG A 731 -16.18 -59.46 -24.63
N THR A 732 -16.68 -58.52 -23.84
CA THR A 732 -15.81 -57.55 -23.13
C THR A 732 -14.98 -58.18 -22.01
N MET A 733 -15.39 -59.34 -21.47
CA MET A 733 -14.62 -60.09 -20.47
C MET A 733 -13.49 -60.93 -21.08
N GLY A 734 -13.40 -61.05 -22.43
CA GLY A 734 -12.47 -61.95 -23.10
C GLY A 734 -12.85 -63.44 -23.01
N LEU A 735 -14.05 -63.76 -22.51
CA LEU A 735 -14.59 -65.12 -22.45
C LEU A 735 -15.29 -65.47 -23.77
N TYR A 736 -14.51 -65.50 -24.85
CA TYR A 736 -15.03 -65.72 -26.21
C TYR A 736 -15.69 -67.09 -26.39
N GLU A 737 -15.27 -68.13 -25.65
CA GLU A 737 -15.89 -69.46 -25.72
C GLU A 737 -17.37 -69.42 -25.26
N GLU A 738 -17.64 -68.79 -24.12
CA GLU A 738 -18.99 -68.64 -23.56
C GLU A 738 -19.82 -67.61 -24.35
N ALA A 739 -19.16 -66.57 -24.85
CA ALA A 739 -19.79 -65.57 -25.72
C ALA A 739 -20.26 -66.20 -27.04
N VAL A 740 -19.46 -67.08 -27.65
CA VAL A 740 -19.82 -67.79 -28.88
C VAL A 740 -20.93 -68.80 -28.62
N GLU A 741 -20.91 -69.55 -27.51
CA GLU A 741 -22.00 -70.48 -27.17
C GLU A 741 -23.34 -69.77 -27.00
N LEU A 742 -23.36 -68.62 -26.30
CA LEU A 742 -24.56 -67.81 -26.15
C LEU A 742 -24.94 -67.05 -27.42
N ALA A 743 -23.97 -66.68 -28.26
CA ALA A 743 -24.22 -66.05 -29.56
C ALA A 743 -24.82 -67.04 -30.57
N LEU A 744 -24.37 -68.30 -30.58
CA LEU A 744 -24.92 -69.36 -31.45
C LEU A 744 -26.42 -69.62 -31.16
N GLN A 745 -26.88 -69.38 -29.92
CA GLN A 745 -28.31 -69.44 -29.58
C GLN A 745 -29.14 -68.26 -30.09
N VAL A 746 -28.50 -67.17 -30.54
CA VAL A 746 -29.15 -65.91 -30.94
C VAL A 746 -28.97 -65.64 -32.44
N ASP A 747 -27.73 -65.60 -32.94
CA ASP A 747 -27.38 -65.38 -34.35
C ASP A 747 -25.96 -65.89 -34.68
N VAL A 748 -25.84 -66.70 -35.75
CA VAL A 748 -24.58 -67.23 -36.28
C VAL A 748 -23.64 -66.09 -36.74
N ASN A 749 -24.19 -64.96 -37.21
CA ASN A 749 -23.38 -63.82 -37.64
C ASN A 749 -22.71 -63.08 -36.47
N LEU A 750 -23.37 -63.00 -35.31
CA LEU A 750 -22.77 -62.46 -34.08
C LEU A 750 -21.67 -63.41 -33.56
N ALA A 751 -21.84 -64.71 -33.74
CA ALA A 751 -20.82 -65.70 -33.42
C ALA A 751 -19.58 -65.56 -34.33
N LYS A 752 -19.76 -65.31 -35.64
CA LYS A 752 -18.65 -65.00 -36.57
C LYS A 752 -17.83 -63.80 -36.11
N VAL A 753 -18.51 -62.68 -35.85
CA VAL A 753 -17.85 -61.42 -35.42
C VAL A 753 -17.10 -61.58 -34.10
N ASN A 754 -17.59 -62.40 -33.18
CA ASN A 754 -16.91 -62.66 -31.91
C ASN A 754 -15.74 -63.66 -32.05
N ALA A 755 -15.73 -64.49 -33.09
CA ALA A 755 -14.68 -65.46 -33.36
C ALA A 755 -13.47 -64.86 -34.09
N ASP A 756 -13.65 -63.80 -34.87
CA ASP A 756 -12.57 -63.09 -35.57
C ASP A 756 -11.81 -62.09 -34.69
N LEU A 757 -12.42 -61.67 -33.59
CA LEU A 757 -11.88 -60.61 -32.73
C LEU A 757 -10.58 -60.93 -31.95
N PRO A 758 -10.25 -62.18 -31.57
CA PRO A 758 -8.96 -62.47 -30.94
C PRO A 758 -7.85 -62.44 -32.00
N GLU A 759 -7.24 -61.26 -32.20
CA GLU A 759 -6.12 -61.06 -33.13
C GLU A 759 -4.79 -61.61 -32.59
N ASP A 760 -4.60 -61.68 -31.26
CA ASP A 760 -3.34 -62.08 -30.63
C ASP A 760 -3.17 -63.62 -30.46
N ASP A 761 -4.28 -64.37 -30.41
CA ASP A 761 -4.28 -65.82 -30.16
C ASP A 761 -4.80 -66.61 -31.37
N GLU A 762 -3.92 -66.90 -32.33
CA GLU A 762 -4.24 -67.72 -33.51
C GLU A 762 -4.78 -69.11 -33.14
N GLU A 763 -4.30 -69.71 -32.05
CA GLU A 763 -4.77 -71.02 -31.57
C GLU A 763 -6.21 -70.97 -31.04
N LEU A 764 -6.57 -69.89 -30.34
CA LEU A 764 -7.91 -69.70 -29.78
C LEU A 764 -8.90 -69.34 -30.89
N ARG A 765 -8.49 -68.49 -31.85
CA ARG A 765 -9.24 -68.22 -33.08
C ARG A 765 -9.50 -69.51 -33.84
N LYS A 766 -8.47 -70.35 -34.06
CA LYS A 766 -8.62 -71.67 -34.69
C LYS A 766 -9.59 -72.58 -33.93
N LYS A 767 -9.55 -72.60 -32.60
CA LYS A 767 -10.44 -73.41 -31.76
C LYS A 767 -11.90 -72.92 -31.79
N LEU A 768 -12.13 -71.61 -31.76
CA LEU A 768 -13.46 -71.01 -31.87
C LEU A 768 -14.06 -71.24 -33.26
N TRP A 769 -13.28 -71.02 -34.31
CA TRP A 769 -13.67 -71.30 -35.68
C TRP A 769 -13.92 -72.80 -35.92
N LEU A 770 -13.15 -73.71 -35.31
CA LEU A 770 -13.44 -75.15 -35.34
C LEU A 770 -14.72 -75.51 -34.57
N ARG A 771 -15.06 -74.81 -33.48
CA ARG A 771 -16.33 -75.01 -32.75
C ARG A 771 -17.53 -74.48 -33.53
N ILE A 772 -17.38 -73.34 -34.18
CA ILE A 772 -18.41 -72.79 -35.08
C ILE A 772 -18.55 -73.69 -36.31
N ALA A 773 -17.46 -74.14 -36.92
CA ALA A 773 -17.46 -75.09 -38.03
C ALA A 773 -18.13 -76.41 -37.64
N ARG A 774 -17.83 -76.94 -36.44
CA ARG A 774 -18.50 -78.13 -35.92
C ARG A 774 -20.01 -77.93 -35.83
N HIS A 775 -20.46 -76.81 -35.27
CA HIS A 775 -21.88 -76.51 -35.14
C HIS A 775 -22.56 -76.29 -36.50
N VAL A 776 -21.92 -75.61 -37.45
CA VAL A 776 -22.44 -75.38 -38.80
C VAL A 776 -22.48 -76.68 -39.62
N VAL A 777 -21.49 -77.57 -39.48
CA VAL A 777 -21.45 -78.86 -40.19
C VAL A 777 -22.39 -79.89 -39.57
N GLU A 778 -22.52 -79.93 -38.23
CA GLU A 778 -23.41 -80.84 -37.52
C GLU A 778 -24.89 -80.41 -37.60
N GLU A 779 -25.20 -79.11 -37.49
CA GLU A 779 -26.58 -78.61 -37.46
C GLU A 779 -27.12 -78.16 -38.84
N GLU A 780 -26.32 -77.49 -39.69
CA GLU A 780 -26.81 -76.97 -40.99
C GLU A 780 -26.54 -77.88 -42.21
N LYS A 781 -25.64 -78.88 -42.14
CA LYS A 781 -25.36 -79.90 -43.20
C LYS A 781 -25.20 -79.37 -44.64
N ASP A 782 -24.72 -78.13 -44.83
CA ASP A 782 -24.62 -77.50 -46.15
C ASP A 782 -23.15 -77.25 -46.56
N ILE A 783 -22.65 -78.04 -47.53
CA ILE A 783 -21.23 -78.06 -47.94
C ILE A 783 -20.81 -76.73 -48.56
N LYS A 784 -21.73 -75.98 -49.19
CA LYS A 784 -21.42 -74.73 -49.89
C LYS A 784 -21.16 -73.56 -48.92
N LYS A 785 -21.99 -73.43 -47.88
CA LYS A 785 -21.77 -72.43 -46.82
C LYS A 785 -20.50 -72.72 -46.03
N ALA A 786 -20.17 -73.99 -45.82
CA ALA A 786 -18.91 -74.40 -45.19
C ALA A 786 -17.67 -74.07 -46.05
N MET A 787 -17.80 -74.05 -47.38
CA MET A 787 -16.71 -73.66 -48.30
C MET A 787 -16.55 -72.14 -48.41
N GLU A 788 -17.65 -71.37 -48.37
CA GLU A 788 -17.58 -69.90 -48.19
C GLU A 788 -16.93 -69.56 -46.84
N PHE A 789 -17.26 -70.31 -45.78
CA PHE A 789 -16.68 -70.19 -44.44
C PHE A 789 -15.17 -70.51 -44.39
N LEU A 790 -14.68 -71.42 -45.26
CA LEU A 790 -13.25 -71.71 -45.43
C LEU A 790 -12.53 -70.62 -46.24
N HIS A 791 -13.19 -69.98 -47.21
CA HIS A 791 -12.63 -68.84 -47.94
C HIS A 791 -12.58 -67.55 -47.11
N GLU A 792 -13.42 -67.43 -46.08
CA GLU A 792 -13.40 -66.32 -45.11
C GLU A 792 -12.31 -66.48 -44.03
N CYS A 793 -11.60 -67.62 -43.99
CA CYS A 793 -10.64 -67.94 -42.93
C CYS A 793 -9.23 -68.26 -43.46
N ASP A 794 -8.28 -67.36 -43.20
CA ASP A 794 -6.87 -67.55 -43.59
C ASP A 794 -6.11 -68.59 -42.72
N LEU A 795 -6.61 -68.91 -41.51
CA LEU A 795 -5.91 -69.78 -40.56
C LEU A 795 -6.25 -71.27 -40.66
N LEU A 796 -7.40 -71.62 -41.22
CA LEU A 796 -7.85 -73.00 -41.31
C LEU A 796 -7.31 -73.62 -42.58
N LYS A 797 -6.39 -74.58 -42.44
CA LYS A 797 -5.98 -75.39 -43.59
C LYS A 797 -7.06 -76.40 -43.89
N ILE A 798 -7.19 -76.74 -45.17
CA ILE A 798 -8.11 -77.79 -45.66
C ILE A 798 -7.88 -79.10 -44.88
N GLU A 799 -6.63 -79.38 -44.47
CA GLU A 799 -6.22 -80.52 -43.65
C GLU A 799 -6.97 -80.63 -42.31
N ASP A 800 -7.32 -79.51 -41.68
CA ASP A 800 -7.94 -79.50 -40.36
C ASP A 800 -9.45 -79.78 -40.40
N VAL A 801 -10.11 -79.50 -41.53
CA VAL A 801 -11.57 -79.65 -41.68
C VAL A 801 -11.94 -80.98 -42.33
N LEU A 802 -11.03 -81.57 -43.12
CA LEU A 802 -11.21 -82.87 -43.78
C LEU A 802 -11.69 -84.02 -42.87
N PRO A 803 -11.23 -84.17 -41.60
CA PRO A 803 -11.68 -85.24 -40.72
C PRO A 803 -13.15 -85.16 -40.28
N PHE A 804 -13.80 -83.99 -40.42
CA PHE A 804 -15.18 -83.77 -39.99
C PHE A 804 -16.20 -83.99 -41.11
N PHE A 805 -15.74 -84.25 -42.35
CA PHE A 805 -16.61 -84.62 -43.46
C PHE A 805 -16.81 -86.14 -43.54
N PRO A 806 -17.99 -86.62 -43.99
CA PRO A 806 -18.19 -88.05 -44.24
C PRO A 806 -17.30 -88.54 -45.40
N ASP A 807 -16.86 -89.81 -45.34
CA ASP A 807 -15.89 -90.44 -46.27
C ASP A 807 -16.22 -90.39 -47.79
N PHE A 808 -17.39 -89.89 -48.18
CA PHE A 808 -17.89 -89.89 -49.56
C PHE A 808 -18.14 -88.46 -50.08
N VAL A 809 -17.07 -87.66 -50.18
CA VAL A 809 -17.11 -86.33 -50.82
C VAL A 809 -16.25 -86.33 -52.09
N THR A 810 -16.76 -85.78 -53.18
CA THR A 810 -16.08 -85.72 -54.49
C THR A 810 -14.95 -84.68 -54.50
N ILE A 811 -13.75 -85.13 -54.88
CA ILE A 811 -12.50 -84.34 -54.94
C ILE A 811 -12.60 -83.10 -55.85
N ASP A 812 -13.55 -83.06 -56.79
CA ASP A 812 -13.75 -81.91 -57.69
C ASP A 812 -14.05 -80.60 -56.95
N HIS A 813 -14.59 -80.64 -55.73
CA HIS A 813 -14.85 -79.44 -54.94
C HIS A 813 -13.59 -78.84 -54.26
N PHE A 814 -12.47 -79.56 -54.24
CA PHE A 814 -11.24 -79.15 -53.52
C PHE A 814 -10.07 -78.77 -54.44
N LYS A 815 -10.20 -79.00 -55.75
CA LYS A 815 -9.10 -78.83 -56.72
C LYS A 815 -8.53 -77.41 -56.73
N ASP A 816 -9.38 -76.41 -56.75
CA ASP A 816 -8.94 -75.01 -56.87
C ASP A 816 -8.23 -74.53 -55.60
N ALA A 817 -8.73 -74.93 -54.43
CA ALA A 817 -8.13 -74.60 -53.15
C ALA A 817 -6.74 -75.26 -52.94
N ILE A 818 -6.56 -76.49 -53.43
CA ILE A 818 -5.24 -77.18 -53.39
C ILE A 818 -4.22 -76.48 -54.30
N CYS A 819 -4.64 -76.04 -55.49
CA CYS A 819 -3.77 -75.33 -56.42
C CYS A 819 -3.28 -73.98 -55.86
N MET A 820 -4.13 -73.26 -55.12
CA MET A 820 -3.76 -71.98 -54.50
C MET A 820 -2.71 -72.18 -53.39
N SER A 821 -2.89 -73.15 -52.48
CA SER A 821 -1.90 -73.41 -51.43
C SER A 821 -0.54 -73.82 -51.98
N LEU A 822 -0.49 -74.56 -53.10
CA LEU A 822 0.78 -74.91 -53.76
C LEU A 822 1.50 -73.71 -54.38
N GLN A 823 0.79 -72.69 -54.84
CA GLN A 823 1.39 -71.46 -55.36
C GLN A 823 1.97 -70.60 -54.24
N GLU A 824 1.30 -70.54 -53.09
CA GLU A 824 1.75 -69.79 -51.92
C GLU A 824 3.05 -70.35 -51.33
N TYR A 825 3.19 -71.68 -51.24
CA TYR A 825 4.45 -72.30 -50.82
C TYR A 825 5.63 -71.95 -51.75
N ASN A 826 5.40 -71.80 -53.06
CA ASN A 826 6.48 -71.41 -53.99
C ASN A 826 6.92 -69.95 -53.81
N GLN A 827 5.96 -69.03 -53.58
CA GLN A 827 6.28 -67.62 -53.33
C GLN A 827 7.03 -67.43 -52.01
N HIS A 828 6.67 -68.18 -50.97
CA HIS A 828 7.38 -68.13 -49.68
C HIS A 828 8.85 -68.55 -49.80
N ILE A 829 9.18 -69.45 -50.73
CA ILE A 829 10.57 -69.87 -50.98
C ILE A 829 11.38 -68.75 -51.67
N GLU A 830 10.76 -67.98 -52.57
CA GLU A 830 11.42 -66.83 -53.21
C GLU A 830 11.66 -65.69 -52.23
N ALA A 831 10.68 -65.36 -51.37
CA ALA A 831 10.80 -64.33 -50.35
C ALA A 831 11.94 -64.62 -49.35
N LEU A 832 12.05 -65.87 -48.89
CA LEU A 832 13.13 -66.26 -47.98
C LEU A 832 14.53 -66.12 -48.60
N LYS A 833 14.61 -66.29 -49.93
CA LYS A 833 15.87 -66.15 -50.67
C LYS A 833 16.30 -64.68 -50.78
N GLU A 834 15.34 -63.77 -50.90
CA GLU A 834 15.55 -62.32 -50.92
C GLU A 834 15.99 -61.81 -49.55
N GLU A 835 15.32 -62.21 -48.46
CA GLU A 835 15.74 -61.87 -47.09
C GLU A 835 17.18 -62.32 -46.77
N MET A 836 17.56 -63.51 -47.25
CA MET A 836 18.92 -64.02 -47.03
C MET A 836 19.98 -63.17 -47.75
N GLN A 837 19.62 -62.52 -48.87
CA GLN A 837 20.51 -61.65 -49.63
C GLN A 837 20.72 -60.30 -48.91
N ASP A 838 19.64 -59.70 -48.41
CA ASP A 838 19.65 -58.40 -47.72
C ASP A 838 20.39 -58.43 -46.38
N ALA A 839 20.21 -59.51 -45.61
CA ALA A 839 20.96 -59.73 -44.38
C ALA A 839 22.48 -59.83 -44.64
N THR A 840 22.87 -60.40 -45.78
CA THR A 840 24.27 -60.55 -46.17
C THR A 840 24.91 -59.23 -46.59
N GLU A 841 24.16 -58.33 -47.23
CA GLU A 841 24.62 -56.98 -47.59
C GLU A 841 24.77 -56.09 -46.36
N SER A 842 23.79 -56.13 -45.45
CA SER A 842 23.83 -55.41 -44.17
C SER A 842 25.03 -55.80 -43.32
N ALA A 843 25.34 -57.10 -43.25
CA ALA A 843 26.52 -57.58 -42.52
C ALA A 843 27.86 -57.11 -43.12
N LYS A 844 27.94 -56.85 -44.45
CA LYS A 844 29.14 -56.27 -45.08
C LYS A 844 29.30 -54.80 -44.76
N SER A 845 28.22 -54.02 -44.78
CA SER A 845 28.25 -52.59 -44.42
C SER A 845 28.72 -52.39 -42.98
N ILE A 846 28.17 -53.14 -42.02
CA ILE A 846 28.58 -53.06 -40.62
C ILE A 846 30.07 -53.39 -40.44
N ARG A 847 30.60 -54.40 -41.16
CA ARG A 847 32.03 -54.73 -41.09
C ARG A 847 32.92 -53.59 -41.61
N SER A 848 32.48 -52.87 -42.65
CA SER A 848 33.19 -51.69 -43.18
C SER A 848 33.24 -50.57 -42.14
N ASP A 849 32.12 -50.28 -41.49
CA ASP A 849 32.01 -49.20 -40.49
C ASP A 849 32.85 -49.49 -39.25
N ILE A 850 32.89 -50.73 -38.79
CA ILE A 850 33.76 -51.16 -37.69
C ILE A 850 35.24 -50.91 -38.04
N GLN A 851 35.63 -51.14 -39.29
CA GLN A 851 37.02 -50.98 -39.73
C GLN A 851 37.42 -49.50 -39.85
N GLU A 852 36.50 -48.61 -40.23
CA GLU A 852 36.73 -47.15 -40.18
C GLU A 852 36.80 -46.62 -38.74
N MET A 853 35.94 -47.09 -37.85
CA MET A 853 35.92 -46.66 -36.45
C MET A 853 37.18 -47.07 -35.69
N ARG A 854 37.79 -48.22 -36.04
CA ARG A 854 39.05 -48.68 -35.43
C ARG A 854 40.24 -47.77 -35.72
N ASN A 855 40.19 -46.96 -36.78
CA ASN A 855 41.29 -46.08 -37.20
C ASN A 855 41.19 -44.64 -36.67
N LYS A 856 40.15 -44.29 -35.89
CA LYS A 856 39.99 -42.96 -35.29
C LYS A 856 40.69 -42.91 -33.92
N TYR A 857 41.65 -41.99 -33.75
CA TYR A 857 42.27 -41.67 -32.46
C TYR A 857 41.99 -40.21 -32.09
N SER A 858 41.84 -39.93 -30.79
CA SER A 858 41.61 -38.59 -30.25
C SER A 858 42.71 -38.21 -29.28
N VAL A 859 43.29 -37.01 -29.45
CA VAL A 859 44.43 -36.52 -28.65
C VAL A 859 43.93 -35.66 -27.48
N VAL A 860 44.22 -36.07 -26.24
CA VAL A 860 43.91 -35.30 -25.03
C VAL A 860 45.11 -34.43 -24.64
N LYS A 861 44.91 -33.11 -24.51
CA LYS A 861 45.97 -32.17 -24.08
C LYS A 861 46.18 -32.24 -22.56
N ALA A 862 47.42 -32.12 -22.09
CA ALA A 862 47.78 -32.23 -20.66
C ALA A 862 47.12 -31.20 -19.72
N GLN A 863 46.57 -30.11 -20.26
CA GLN A 863 45.81 -29.09 -19.51
C GLN A 863 44.30 -29.36 -19.46
N GLY A 864 43.85 -30.49 -20.02
CA GLY A 864 42.45 -30.88 -20.01
C GLY A 864 41.92 -31.01 -18.58
N LYS A 865 40.76 -30.40 -18.33
CA LYS A 865 40.06 -30.43 -17.05
C LYS A 865 38.82 -31.30 -17.19
N CYS A 866 38.44 -32.00 -16.12
CA CYS A 866 37.18 -32.72 -16.08
C CYS A 866 36.00 -31.73 -16.20
N SER A 867 34.99 -32.06 -17.02
CA SER A 867 33.83 -31.18 -17.24
C SER A 867 32.98 -30.96 -15.98
N SER A 868 32.93 -31.92 -15.05
CA SER A 868 32.15 -31.81 -13.81
C SER A 868 32.94 -31.08 -12.69
N CYS A 869 34.14 -31.54 -12.32
CA CYS A 869 34.89 -30.98 -11.18
C CYS A 869 35.96 -29.92 -11.54
N ARG A 870 36.22 -29.69 -12.83
CA ARG A 870 37.25 -28.74 -13.35
C ARG A 870 38.69 -28.96 -12.87
N TYR A 871 39.00 -30.08 -12.21
CA TYR A 871 40.37 -30.48 -11.85
C TYR A 871 41.12 -31.12 -13.04
N PRO A 872 42.47 -31.08 -13.05
CA PRO A 872 43.28 -31.68 -14.12
C PRO A 872 43.03 -33.19 -14.29
N LEU A 873 42.81 -33.63 -15.54
CA LEU A 873 42.40 -35.00 -15.89
C LEU A 873 43.41 -36.08 -15.48
N LEU A 874 44.71 -35.83 -15.64
CA LEU A 874 45.78 -36.81 -15.46
C LEU A 874 45.99 -37.29 -14.01
N THR A 875 45.25 -36.74 -13.04
CA THR A 875 45.37 -37.11 -11.62
C THR A 875 44.53 -38.35 -11.25
N ARG A 876 43.53 -38.73 -12.06
CA ARG A 876 42.65 -39.89 -11.84
C ARG A 876 42.31 -40.58 -13.17
N GLY A 877 41.77 -41.80 -13.09
CA GLY A 877 41.20 -42.47 -14.26
C GLY A 877 40.10 -41.61 -14.89
N PHE A 878 40.10 -41.48 -16.21
CA PHE A 878 39.16 -40.62 -16.94
C PHE A 878 38.55 -41.33 -18.14
N TYR A 879 37.30 -40.99 -18.44
CA TYR A 879 36.57 -41.41 -19.64
C TYR A 879 36.58 -40.28 -20.66
N LEU A 880 36.86 -40.62 -21.91
CA LEU A 880 36.79 -39.73 -23.05
C LEU A 880 35.70 -40.23 -23.98
N PHE A 881 34.64 -39.44 -24.12
CA PHE A 881 33.56 -39.76 -25.04
C PHE A 881 33.90 -39.29 -26.47
N PRO A 882 33.33 -39.91 -27.52
CA PRO A 882 33.49 -39.45 -28.90
C PRO A 882 33.07 -37.99 -29.14
N CYS A 883 32.21 -37.43 -28.27
CA CYS A 883 31.82 -36.02 -28.27
C CYS A 883 32.87 -35.06 -27.66
N GLN A 884 34.07 -35.55 -27.34
CA GLN A 884 35.20 -34.83 -26.72
C GLN A 884 35.01 -34.42 -25.24
N HIS A 885 33.88 -34.74 -24.62
CA HIS A 885 33.70 -34.55 -23.18
C HIS A 885 34.55 -35.54 -22.38
N VAL A 886 35.21 -35.03 -21.34
CA VAL A 886 36.11 -35.81 -20.50
C VAL A 886 35.70 -35.72 -19.04
N PHE A 887 35.57 -36.87 -18.39
CA PHE A 887 35.14 -36.97 -17.00
C PHE A 887 36.11 -37.85 -16.21
N HIS A 888 36.31 -37.57 -14.92
CA HIS A 888 36.89 -38.55 -13.99
C HIS A 888 35.89 -39.66 -13.73
N SER A 889 36.37 -40.87 -13.42
CA SER A 889 35.52 -42.03 -13.07
C SER A 889 34.52 -41.71 -11.97
N ASP A 890 34.99 -41.07 -10.90
CA ASP A 890 34.17 -40.79 -9.72
C ASP A 890 33.11 -39.71 -10.01
N CYS A 891 33.48 -38.70 -10.81
CA CYS A 891 32.56 -37.65 -11.21
C CYS A 891 31.47 -38.20 -12.14
N LEU A 892 31.82 -39.10 -13.05
CA LEU A 892 30.85 -39.72 -13.96
C LEU A 892 29.84 -40.60 -13.21
N VAL A 893 30.30 -41.39 -12.23
CA VAL A 893 29.43 -42.16 -11.33
C VAL A 893 28.45 -41.23 -10.60
N THR A 894 28.96 -40.12 -10.06
CA THR A 894 28.14 -39.18 -9.26
C THR A 894 27.03 -38.53 -10.09
N GLU A 895 27.30 -38.18 -11.35
CA GLU A 895 26.30 -37.57 -12.24
C GLU A 895 25.26 -38.59 -12.76
N VAL A 896 25.66 -39.84 -12.95
CA VAL A 896 24.79 -40.88 -13.55
C VAL A 896 23.89 -41.56 -12.51
N THR A 897 24.37 -41.75 -11.27
CA THR A 897 23.63 -42.42 -10.18
C THR A 897 22.24 -41.83 -9.85
N PRO A 898 22.00 -40.50 -9.80
CA PRO A 898 20.67 -39.95 -9.45
C PRO A 898 19.59 -40.20 -10.51
N ASN A 899 19.95 -40.43 -11.77
CA ASN A 899 18.99 -40.62 -12.86
C ASN A 899 18.74 -42.08 -13.24
N MET A 900 19.52 -43.03 -12.68
CA MET A 900 19.30 -44.46 -12.89
C MET A 900 18.15 -45.03 -12.04
N THR A 901 17.50 -46.09 -12.53
CA THR A 901 16.50 -46.87 -11.77
C THR A 901 17.10 -47.51 -10.52
N SER A 902 16.30 -47.71 -9.47
CA SER A 902 16.76 -48.24 -8.17
C SER A 902 17.52 -49.58 -8.26
N VAL A 903 17.13 -50.45 -9.20
CA VAL A 903 17.80 -51.73 -9.45
C VAL A 903 19.19 -51.55 -10.06
N ARG A 904 19.34 -50.62 -11.02
CA ARG A 904 20.64 -50.31 -11.64
C ARG A 904 21.55 -49.58 -10.65
N ARG A 905 21.02 -48.65 -9.85
CA ARG A 905 21.75 -47.96 -8.78
C ARG A 905 22.32 -48.94 -7.75
N ASN A 906 21.50 -49.88 -7.26
CA ASN A 906 21.95 -50.90 -6.32
C ASN A 906 23.01 -51.84 -6.93
N LYS A 907 22.93 -52.16 -8.22
CA LYS A 907 23.95 -52.96 -8.92
C LYS A 907 25.27 -52.19 -9.06
N VAL A 908 25.23 -50.90 -9.43
CA VAL A 908 26.41 -50.04 -9.53
C VAL A 908 27.06 -49.86 -8.15
N ASP A 909 26.27 -49.63 -7.09
CA ASP A 909 26.79 -49.52 -5.72
C ASP A 909 27.41 -50.83 -5.21
N ASN A 910 26.81 -51.98 -5.54
CA ASN A 910 27.38 -53.29 -5.22
C ASN A 910 28.68 -53.54 -5.99
N LEU A 911 28.74 -53.23 -7.29
CA LEU A 911 29.95 -53.35 -8.10
C LEU A 911 31.07 -52.41 -7.60
N LEU A 912 30.74 -51.18 -7.22
CA LEU A 912 31.69 -50.24 -6.63
C LEU A 912 32.19 -50.72 -5.25
N ARG A 913 31.32 -51.32 -4.42
CA ARG A 913 31.74 -51.95 -3.16
C ARG A 913 32.64 -53.16 -3.40
N ASP A 914 32.29 -54.01 -4.36
CA ASP A 914 33.05 -55.22 -4.68
C ASP A 914 34.44 -54.86 -5.24
N ILE A 915 34.52 -53.87 -6.14
CA ILE A 915 35.79 -53.36 -6.69
C ILE A 915 36.66 -52.72 -5.61
N ASN A 916 36.07 -51.98 -4.66
CA ASN A 916 36.82 -51.34 -3.56
C ASN A 916 37.19 -52.32 -2.43
N SER A 917 36.50 -53.46 -2.31
CA SER A 917 36.74 -54.49 -1.30
C SER A 917 37.82 -55.52 -1.69
N ALA A 918 38.25 -55.52 -2.96
CA ALA A 918 39.32 -56.39 -3.44
C ALA A 918 40.72 -55.82 -3.06
N PRO A 919 41.51 -56.48 -2.19
CA PRO A 919 42.83 -55.99 -1.81
C PRO A 919 43.82 -56.09 -2.98
N ALA A 920 44.48 -54.97 -3.28
CA ALA A 920 45.55 -54.88 -4.26
C ALA A 920 46.82 -55.57 -3.76
N THR A 921 46.98 -56.86 -4.06
CA THR A 921 48.29 -57.54 -4.00
C THR A 921 48.86 -57.70 -5.42
N PRO A 922 50.02 -57.10 -5.73
CA PRO A 922 50.70 -57.26 -7.01
C PRO A 922 51.63 -58.48 -6.96
N GLN A 923 51.45 -59.44 -7.88
CA GLN A 923 52.49 -60.44 -8.17
C GLN A 923 52.77 -60.49 -9.67
N ALA A 924 53.91 -59.88 -10.02
CA ALA A 924 54.60 -60.14 -11.27
C ALA A 924 55.61 -61.27 -11.06
N ALA A 925 55.46 -62.35 -11.83
CA ALA A 925 56.54 -63.27 -12.24
C ALA A 925 56.03 -63.98 -13.50
N ALA A 926 56.32 -63.45 -14.69
CA ALA A 926 57.48 -63.81 -15.51
C ALA A 926 57.40 -65.24 -16.07
N ALA A 927 56.72 -65.32 -17.22
CA ALA A 927 57.01 -66.09 -18.44
C ALA A 927 57.55 -67.52 -18.34
N THR A 928 56.82 -68.47 -18.94
CA THR A 928 57.29 -69.32 -20.06
C THR A 928 56.11 -70.11 -20.63
N ASP A 929 55.52 -69.61 -21.71
CA ASP A 929 55.03 -70.40 -22.87
C ASP A 929 53.97 -69.59 -23.64
N ALA A 930 54.42 -69.06 -24.77
CA ALA A 930 53.63 -68.30 -25.71
C ALA A 930 52.80 -69.26 -26.58
N SER A 931 51.56 -69.58 -26.17
CA SER A 931 50.51 -70.07 -27.09
C SER A 931 49.10 -70.25 -26.49
N ALA A 932 48.78 -69.70 -25.30
CA ALA A 932 47.42 -69.83 -24.74
C ALA A 932 46.97 -68.63 -23.87
N ALA A 933 47.22 -67.39 -24.31
CA ALA A 933 46.90 -66.18 -23.55
C ALA A 933 45.97 -65.20 -24.31
N THR A 934 44.85 -65.70 -24.81
CA THR A 934 43.73 -64.86 -25.23
C THR A 934 42.44 -65.40 -24.60
N THR A 935 41.79 -64.55 -23.80
CA THR A 935 40.44 -64.71 -23.21
C THR A 935 40.34 -65.42 -21.85
N ALA A 936 40.99 -64.88 -20.83
CA ALA A 936 40.55 -65.02 -19.44
C ALA A 936 40.76 -63.68 -18.72
N MET A 937 39.82 -62.75 -18.88
CA MET A 937 39.81 -61.50 -18.11
C MET A 937 39.67 -61.86 -16.62
N SER A 938 40.46 -61.22 -15.76
CA SER A 938 40.31 -61.42 -14.31
C SER A 938 38.90 -60.99 -13.87
N LYS A 939 38.30 -61.65 -12.88
CA LYS A 939 36.94 -61.28 -12.38
C LYS A 939 36.81 -59.79 -12.07
N GLY A 940 37.88 -59.16 -11.57
CA GLY A 940 37.92 -57.72 -11.31
C GLY A 940 37.93 -56.86 -12.59
N GLU A 941 38.52 -57.30 -13.69
CA GLU A 941 38.42 -56.61 -14.99
C GLU A 941 37.06 -56.80 -15.64
N GLN A 942 36.43 -57.96 -15.45
CA GLN A 942 35.09 -58.24 -15.94
C GLN A 942 34.05 -57.36 -15.23
N GLN A 943 34.15 -57.23 -13.89
CA GLN A 943 33.33 -56.32 -13.10
C GLN A 943 33.57 -54.84 -13.45
N LYS A 944 34.81 -54.46 -13.79
CA LYS A 944 35.10 -53.11 -14.30
C LYS A 944 34.50 -52.89 -15.69
N SER A 945 34.56 -53.87 -16.58
CA SER A 945 33.92 -53.77 -17.90
C SER A 945 32.40 -53.65 -17.80
N GLU A 946 31.76 -54.42 -16.91
CA GLU A 946 30.31 -54.30 -16.67
C GLU A 946 29.94 -52.94 -16.06
N LEU A 947 30.79 -52.40 -15.18
CA LEU A 947 30.64 -51.05 -14.65
C LEU A 947 30.80 -50.00 -15.75
N ASP A 948 31.80 -50.17 -16.62
CA ASP A 948 32.08 -49.28 -17.75
C ASP A 948 30.94 -49.28 -18.76
N ASP A 949 30.39 -50.45 -19.12
CA ASP A 949 29.27 -50.57 -20.06
C ASP A 949 28.00 -49.89 -19.52
N MET A 950 27.77 -49.92 -18.21
CA MET A 950 26.62 -49.27 -17.59
C MET A 950 26.80 -47.76 -17.45
N ILE A 951 28.00 -47.28 -17.17
CA ILE A 951 28.25 -45.86 -16.87
C ILE A 951 28.61 -45.07 -18.13
N ALA A 952 29.33 -45.67 -19.07
CA ALA A 952 29.84 -45.03 -20.27
C ALA A 952 28.96 -45.26 -21.52
N SER A 953 27.73 -45.77 -21.36
CA SER A 953 26.80 -45.96 -22.49
C SER A 953 26.42 -44.64 -23.17
N GLU A 954 26.29 -43.57 -22.39
CA GLU A 954 25.91 -42.24 -22.88
C GLU A 954 26.70 -41.13 -22.19
N CYS A 955 26.98 -40.05 -22.95
CA CYS A 955 27.56 -38.84 -22.37
C CYS A 955 26.48 -38.06 -21.61
N PRO A 956 26.65 -37.74 -20.30
CA PRO A 956 25.62 -37.03 -19.52
C PRO A 956 25.16 -35.69 -20.11
N TYR A 957 26.04 -34.98 -20.83
CA TYR A 957 25.72 -33.68 -21.42
C TYR A 957 25.18 -33.74 -22.85
N CYS A 958 25.30 -34.87 -23.54
CA CYS A 958 24.86 -35.00 -24.95
C CYS A 958 23.82 -36.10 -25.18
N GLY A 959 23.58 -36.97 -24.20
CA GLY A 959 22.62 -38.07 -24.26
C GLY A 959 21.25 -37.69 -23.71
N GLU A 960 20.38 -38.69 -23.61
CA GLU A 960 18.98 -38.54 -23.15
C GLU A 960 18.91 -38.01 -21.71
N MET A 961 19.96 -38.26 -20.92
CA MET A 961 20.13 -37.79 -19.56
C MET A 961 20.01 -36.26 -19.40
N MET A 962 20.49 -35.48 -20.38
CA MET A 962 20.33 -34.03 -20.37
C MET A 962 18.87 -33.64 -20.62
N ILE A 963 18.19 -34.34 -21.52
CA ILE A 963 16.77 -34.08 -21.84
C ILE A 963 15.91 -34.33 -20.60
N MET A 964 16.13 -35.45 -19.90
CA MET A 964 15.41 -35.78 -18.67
C MET A 964 15.68 -34.80 -17.52
N SER A 965 16.81 -34.08 -17.54
CA SER A 965 17.15 -33.10 -16.50
C SER A 965 16.44 -31.75 -16.65
N ILE A 966 15.83 -31.47 -17.82
CA ILE A 966 15.06 -30.23 -18.07
C ILE A 966 13.82 -30.16 -17.17
N ASP A 967 13.20 -31.31 -16.89
CA ASP A 967 11.98 -31.38 -16.08
C ASP A 967 12.24 -31.31 -14.56
N LYS A 968 13.51 -31.28 -14.14
CA LYS A 968 13.88 -31.16 -12.71
C LYS A 968 13.98 -29.68 -12.31
N PRO A 969 13.30 -29.24 -11.23
CA PRO A 969 13.40 -27.86 -10.76
C PRO A 969 14.83 -27.55 -10.28
N PHE A 970 15.33 -26.35 -10.58
CA PHE A 970 16.68 -25.89 -10.23
C PHE A 970 17.00 -25.94 -8.72
N ILE A 971 15.98 -25.95 -7.88
CA ILE A 971 16.08 -26.11 -6.43
C ILE A 971 15.13 -27.23 -6.03
N GLU A 972 15.64 -28.27 -5.38
CA GLU A 972 14.78 -29.34 -4.90
C GLU A 972 13.85 -28.81 -3.78
N PRO A 973 12.59 -29.29 -3.69
CA PRO A 973 11.62 -28.77 -2.72
C PRO A 973 12.08 -28.85 -1.25
N LYS A 974 13.03 -29.73 -0.94
CA LYS A 974 13.59 -29.91 0.40
C LYS A 974 14.68 -28.88 0.74
N GLU A 975 15.38 -28.37 -0.27
CA GLU A 975 16.43 -27.35 -0.10
C GLU A 975 15.90 -25.93 -0.33
N PHE A 976 14.68 -25.79 -0.86
CA PHE A 976 14.03 -24.51 -1.12
C PHE A 976 13.94 -23.62 0.13
N ASP A 977 13.58 -24.21 1.28
CA ASP A 977 13.45 -23.47 2.53
C ASP A 977 14.82 -23.07 3.12
N GLU A 978 15.85 -23.92 2.96
CA GLU A 978 17.22 -23.60 3.40
C GLU A 978 17.87 -22.52 2.52
N VAL A 979 17.67 -22.59 1.21
CA VAL A 979 18.20 -21.61 0.25
C VAL A 979 17.50 -20.26 0.43
N ILE A 980 16.18 -20.22 0.66
CA ILE A 980 15.49 -18.97 0.99
C ILE A 980 16.02 -18.37 2.30
N GLN A 981 16.29 -19.18 3.32
CA GLN A 981 16.91 -18.69 4.56
C GLN A 981 18.32 -18.17 4.35
N SER A 982 19.09 -18.71 3.39
CA SER A 982 20.41 -18.20 3.05
C SER A 982 20.39 -16.89 2.24
N TRP A 983 19.23 -16.56 1.64
CA TRP A 983 19.04 -15.33 0.86
C TRP A 983 18.38 -14.20 1.67
N GLN A 984 17.91 -14.49 2.88
CA GLN A 984 17.59 -13.49 3.92
C GLN A 984 18.84 -13.13 4.71
#